data_AF-A0A7Z6WHE2-F1
#
_entry.id   AF-A0A7Z6WHE2-F1
#
_cell.length_a   1.000
_cell.length_b   1.000
_cell.length_c   1.000
_cell.angle_alpha   90.00
_cell.angle_beta   90.00
_cell.angle_gamma   90.00
#
_symmetry.space_group_name_H-M   'P 1'
#
loop_
_entity.id
_entity.type
_entity.pdbx_description
1 polymer ?
#
loop_
_entity_poly.entity_id
_entity_poly.type
_entity_poly.pdbx_seq_one_letter_code
_entity_poly.pdbx_strand_id
1 'polypeptide(L)'
;QEKRGNFLIPYRELPVGVISKVDGERIKNTSSQLTFNQSFEVVDSQGGNRMLEQSSWGVTAEGAIKPDVTASGFEIYSSTYNNQYQTMSGTSMASPHVAGLMTMLQSHLAEKYKGMNLDSKKLLELSKNILMSSATALYSEEDKAFYSPRQQGAGVVDAEKAIQAQYYVTGNDGKAKINLKRVGDKFDITVTIHKLVEGVKELYYQANVATEQVNKGKFALKPQALLDTNWQKVILRDKETQVRFTIDSSQFSQKLKEQMANGYFLEGFVRFKEAKDSNQELMSIPFVGFNGDFANLQALETPIYKTLSKGSFYYKPNDTTHKDQLEYNESAPFESNNYTALLTQSASWGYVDYVKNGGELELAPESPKRIILGTFENKVEDKTIHLLERDAANNPYFAISPNKDGNRDEITPQATFLRNVKDISAQVLDQNGNVIWQSKVLPSYRKNFHNNPKQSDGHYRMDALQWSGLDKDGKVVADGFYTYRLRYTPVAEGANSQESDFKVQVSTKSPNLPSRAQFDETNRTLSLAMPKESSYVPTYRLQLVLSHVVKDEEYGDETSYHYFHIDQEGKVTLPKTVKIGESEVAVDPKTLTLVVEDKAGNFATVKLSDLLNKAVVSEKENAIVISNNFKYFDNLKKEPMFISKEGKVVNKNLEEIALVKPQTTVTTQSLSKEITQSGNEKVLTSTNNNSSRVAKIISPKHNGDSVNHTLPSTSDRATNGLFVGTLALLSSLLLYLKPKKTKNNSK
;
A
#
# COMPACT_ATOMS: atom_id res chain seq x y z
N GLN A 1 -42.89 30.38 19.01
CA GLN A 1 -42.83 29.47 17.85
C GLN A 1 -41.40 29.50 17.33
N GLU A 2 -40.57 28.57 17.80
CA GLU A 2 -39.24 28.28 17.26
C GLU A 2 -39.31 26.92 16.56
N LYS A 3 -38.89 26.85 15.30
CA LYS A 3 -38.59 25.59 14.63
C LYS A 3 -37.42 25.74 13.65
N ARG A 4 -36.37 24.98 13.97
CA ARG A 4 -35.64 24.04 13.11
C ARG A 4 -34.64 24.59 12.07
N GLY A 5 -33.36 24.48 12.43
CA GLY A 5 -32.25 24.23 11.52
C GLY A 5 -31.32 23.16 12.14
N ASN A 6 -31.03 22.12 11.37
CA ASN A 6 -30.38 20.87 11.79
C ASN A 6 -28.87 21.00 12.07
N PHE A 7 -28.43 21.09 13.33
CA PHE A 7 -27.08 20.65 13.73
C PHE A 7 -27.05 20.14 15.17
N LEU A 8 -26.45 18.95 15.34
CA LEU A 8 -26.00 18.39 16.61
C LEU A 8 -24.91 19.29 17.19
N ILE A 9 -25.15 19.80 18.40
CA ILE A 9 -24.12 20.36 19.26
C ILE A 9 -23.48 19.18 20.00
N PRO A 10 -22.16 18.98 19.88
CA PRO A 10 -21.39 18.53 21.01
C PRO A 10 -20.18 19.45 21.18
N TYR A 11 -20.40 20.68 21.64
CA TYR A 11 -19.32 21.42 22.27
C TYR A 11 -19.23 20.92 23.72
N ARG A 12 -18.23 20.08 23.96
CA ARG A 12 -17.97 19.36 25.21
C ARG A 12 -17.99 20.29 26.44
N GLU A 13 -18.62 19.86 27.54
CA GLU A 13 -18.58 20.51 28.87
C GLU A 13 -17.24 20.34 29.61
N LEU A 14 -16.22 19.75 28.97
CA LEU A 14 -14.92 19.52 29.58
C LEU A 14 -13.94 20.64 29.18
N PRO A 15 -13.45 21.46 30.12
CA PRO A 15 -12.37 22.38 29.84
C PRO A 15 -11.09 21.59 29.54
N VAL A 16 -10.70 21.55 28.27
CA VAL A 16 -9.47 20.87 27.80
C VAL A 16 -8.51 21.90 27.24
N GLY A 17 -7.29 21.93 27.77
CA GLY A 17 -6.17 22.70 27.25
C GLY A 17 -5.02 21.78 26.83
N VAL A 18 -4.24 22.20 25.85
CA VAL A 18 -3.01 21.51 25.40
C VAL A 18 -1.84 22.46 25.66
N ILE A 19 -0.74 21.93 26.18
CA ILE A 19 0.49 22.68 26.47
C ILE A 19 1.70 21.94 25.91
N SER A 20 2.84 22.62 25.82
CA SER A 20 4.09 21.98 25.41
C SER A 20 4.53 20.92 26.42
N LYS A 21 5.33 19.95 25.97
CA LYS A 21 5.95 18.97 26.86
C LYS A 21 6.81 19.64 27.95
N VAL A 22 7.54 20.69 27.59
CA VAL A 22 8.40 21.45 28.52
C VAL A 22 7.57 22.11 29.62
N ASP A 23 6.44 22.73 29.27
CA ASP A 23 5.53 23.33 30.25
C ASP A 23 4.84 22.26 31.10
N GLY A 24 4.49 21.12 30.51
CA GLY A 24 3.93 19.97 31.24
C GLY A 24 4.89 19.38 32.26
N GLU A 25 6.17 19.21 31.89
CA GLU A 25 7.23 18.76 32.80
C GLU A 25 7.52 19.81 33.89
N ARG A 26 7.49 21.10 33.54
CA ARG A 26 7.60 22.19 34.52
C ARG A 26 6.47 22.10 35.54
N ILE A 27 5.21 22.05 35.10
CA ILE A 27 4.02 21.98 35.97
C ILE A 27 4.09 20.74 36.87
N LYS A 28 4.39 19.57 36.32
CA LYS A 28 4.51 18.30 37.05
C LYS A 28 5.47 18.39 38.25
N ASN A 29 6.51 19.20 38.13
CA ASN A 29 7.57 19.31 39.13
C ASN A 29 7.44 20.52 40.07
N THR A 30 6.53 21.47 39.82
CA THR A 30 6.53 22.75 40.56
C THR A 30 5.20 23.23 41.13
N SER A 31 4.02 22.77 40.68
CA SER A 31 2.77 23.38 41.15
C SER A 31 1.66 22.40 41.51
N SER A 32 0.97 22.71 42.63
CA SER A 32 -0.32 22.11 43.02
C SER A 32 -1.52 22.94 42.56
N GLN A 33 -1.33 24.14 42.00
CA GLN A 33 -2.41 25.04 41.58
C GLN A 33 -2.10 25.69 40.22
N LEU A 34 -3.10 25.73 39.33
CA LEU A 34 -3.03 26.36 38.00
C LEU A 34 -4.11 27.44 37.89
N THR A 35 -3.76 28.57 37.27
CA THR A 35 -4.68 29.68 36.97
C THR A 35 -4.78 29.85 35.46
N PHE A 36 -6.00 29.95 34.94
CA PHE A 36 -6.27 30.18 33.52
C PHE A 36 -6.74 31.62 33.31
N ASN A 37 -5.91 32.44 32.69
CA ASN A 37 -6.22 33.85 32.42
C ASN A 37 -7.15 33.99 31.20
N GLN A 38 -8.02 35.01 31.20
CA GLN A 38 -8.88 35.35 30.05
C GLN A 38 -8.21 36.29 29.05
N SER A 39 -7.14 36.97 29.45
CA SER A 39 -6.39 37.88 28.58
C SER A 39 -5.45 37.10 27.67
N PHE A 40 -5.45 37.45 26.38
CA PHE A 40 -4.47 36.93 25.43
C PHE A 40 -3.16 37.70 25.55
N GLU A 41 -2.05 36.96 25.49
CA GLU A 41 -0.69 37.50 25.47
C GLU A 41 0.11 36.86 24.34
N VAL A 42 1.06 37.60 23.79
CA VAL A 42 2.02 37.05 22.83
C VAL A 42 3.10 36.33 23.61
N VAL A 43 3.23 35.03 23.36
CA VAL A 43 4.24 34.18 23.99
C VAL A 43 5.13 33.56 22.94
N ASP A 44 6.38 33.30 23.31
CA ASP A 44 7.28 32.54 22.46
C ASP A 44 6.75 31.12 22.29
N SER A 45 6.52 30.73 21.03
CA SER A 45 6.17 29.35 20.72
C SER A 45 7.37 28.45 20.99
N GLN A 46 7.19 27.44 21.85
CA GLN A 46 8.18 26.38 22.07
C GLN A 46 8.49 25.59 20.78
N GLY A 47 7.55 25.59 19.83
CA GLY A 47 7.76 25.02 18.50
C GLY A 47 8.65 25.88 17.60
N GLY A 48 8.68 27.20 17.82
CA GLY A 48 9.52 28.13 17.08
C GLY A 48 9.39 28.06 15.55
N ASN A 49 10.49 28.37 14.86
CA ASN A 49 10.63 28.40 13.40
C ASN A 49 10.69 27.00 12.77
N ARG A 50 9.62 26.21 12.92
CA ARG A 50 9.52 24.82 12.41
C ARG A 50 8.44 24.68 11.36
N MET A 51 8.65 23.74 10.44
CA MET A 51 7.62 23.33 9.49
C MET A 51 6.53 22.50 10.20
N LEU A 52 5.27 22.74 9.83
CA LEU A 52 4.15 21.91 10.29
C LEU A 52 4.21 20.51 9.66
N GLU A 53 4.07 19.48 10.48
CA GLU A 53 4.10 18.08 10.04
C GLU A 53 2.98 17.76 9.03
N GLN A 54 1.82 18.43 9.14
CA GLN A 54 0.69 18.25 8.24
C GLN A 54 0.84 19.00 6.91
N SER A 55 1.87 19.85 6.76
CA SER A 55 2.11 20.57 5.51
C SER A 55 2.43 19.57 4.41
N SER A 56 1.71 19.63 3.30
CA SER A 56 1.92 18.70 2.18
C SER A 56 3.29 18.92 1.53
N TRP A 57 3.97 17.81 1.26
CA TRP A 57 5.27 17.80 0.58
C TRP A 57 5.11 17.62 -0.93
N GLY A 58 6.06 18.17 -1.67
CA GLY A 58 6.31 17.80 -3.05
C GLY A 58 7.12 16.51 -3.19
N VAL A 59 7.53 16.17 -4.41
CA VAL A 59 7.22 16.85 -5.68
C VAL A 59 5.76 16.63 -6.13
N THR A 60 5.31 17.35 -7.17
CA THR A 60 4.04 17.01 -7.85
C THR A 60 4.11 15.59 -8.44
N ALA A 61 2.96 15.05 -8.85
CA ALA A 61 2.91 13.71 -9.42
C ALA A 61 3.79 13.57 -10.69
N GLU A 62 3.92 14.67 -11.44
CA GLU A 62 4.73 14.78 -12.67
C GLU A 62 6.23 14.98 -12.37
N GLY A 63 6.60 15.33 -11.13
CA GLY A 63 7.97 15.60 -10.71
C GLY A 63 8.35 17.08 -10.60
N ALA A 64 7.38 18.01 -10.58
CA ALA A 64 7.67 19.44 -10.42
C ALA A 64 7.84 19.84 -8.94
N ILE A 65 8.68 20.85 -8.68
CA ILE A 65 8.91 21.36 -7.32
C ILE A 65 7.66 22.12 -6.82
N LYS A 66 7.12 21.65 -5.70
CA LYS A 66 6.12 22.31 -4.86
C LYS A 66 6.38 21.97 -3.38
N PRO A 67 5.94 22.79 -2.41
CA PRO A 67 5.30 24.10 -2.57
C PRO A 67 6.25 25.17 -3.13
N ASP A 68 5.74 26.39 -3.40
CA ASP A 68 6.57 27.49 -3.91
C ASP A 68 7.25 28.28 -2.76
N VAL A 69 6.51 28.56 -1.68
CA VAL A 69 6.95 29.33 -0.51
C VAL A 69 6.22 28.84 0.75
N THR A 70 6.71 29.24 1.92
CA THR A 70 6.14 28.99 3.24
C THR A 70 5.67 30.30 3.89
N ALA A 71 4.62 30.24 4.69
CA ALA A 71 4.19 31.34 5.56
C ALA A 71 3.66 30.79 6.88
N SER A 72 3.43 31.67 7.86
CA SER A 72 2.85 31.28 9.15
C SER A 72 1.47 30.67 8.95
N GLY A 73 1.26 29.49 9.51
CA GLY A 73 0.01 28.74 9.42
C GLY A 73 -0.30 27.94 10.69
N PHE A 74 0.42 28.20 11.78
CA PHE A 74 0.19 27.54 13.07
C PHE A 74 -0.46 28.52 14.02
N GLU A 75 -1.58 28.12 14.62
CA GLU A 75 -2.31 28.90 15.60
C GLU A 75 -2.60 30.34 15.14
N ILE A 76 -3.10 30.46 13.91
CA ILE A 76 -3.49 31.75 13.35
C ILE A 76 -4.84 32.15 13.92
N TYR A 77 -4.84 33.23 14.71
CA TYR A 77 -6.05 33.87 15.22
C TYR A 77 -6.71 34.70 14.12
N SER A 78 -7.96 34.36 13.77
CA SER A 78 -8.70 35.06 12.72
C SER A 78 -10.20 35.03 12.95
N SER A 79 -10.95 35.79 12.13
CA SER A 79 -12.40 35.87 12.19
C SER A 79 -13.06 34.53 11.86
N THR A 80 -14.10 34.18 12.62
CA THR A 80 -15.02 33.07 12.33
C THR A 80 -16.47 33.59 12.29
N TYR A 81 -17.44 32.69 12.21
CA TYR A 81 -18.86 33.04 12.13
C TYR A 81 -19.34 33.85 13.37
N ASN A 82 -20.47 34.55 13.22
CA ASN A 82 -21.15 35.28 14.30
C ASN A 82 -20.29 36.33 15.04
N ASN A 83 -19.43 37.06 14.33
CA ASN A 83 -18.55 38.10 14.90
C ASN A 83 -17.62 37.56 15.99
N GLN A 84 -17.20 36.30 15.84
CA GLN A 84 -16.27 35.63 16.74
C GLN A 84 -14.90 35.51 16.09
N TYR A 85 -13.93 35.11 16.89
CA TYR A 85 -12.59 34.80 16.45
C TYR A 85 -12.19 33.41 16.95
N GLN A 86 -11.34 32.75 16.18
CA GLN A 86 -10.83 31.44 16.50
C GLN A 86 -9.40 31.29 16.01
N THR A 87 -8.64 30.48 16.74
CA THR A 87 -7.30 30.03 16.36
C THR A 87 -7.38 28.75 15.53
N MET A 88 -6.78 28.75 14.34
CA MET A 88 -6.72 27.58 13.46
C MET A 88 -5.30 27.35 12.93
N SER A 89 -4.98 26.08 12.64
CA SER A 89 -3.69 25.68 12.07
C SER A 89 -3.90 24.97 10.73
N GLY A 90 -3.04 25.25 9.75
CA GLY A 90 -3.00 24.57 8.46
C GLY A 90 -2.46 25.45 7.34
N THR A 91 -2.15 24.82 6.20
CA THR A 91 -1.76 25.52 4.97
C THR A 91 -2.91 26.40 4.42
N SER A 92 -4.15 26.10 4.78
CA SER A 92 -5.32 26.96 4.55
C SER A 92 -5.19 28.34 5.20
N MET A 93 -4.46 28.46 6.32
CA MET A 93 -4.19 29.73 7.00
C MET A 93 -2.91 30.39 6.47
N ALA A 94 -1.91 29.62 6.05
CA ALA A 94 -0.71 30.16 5.41
C ALA A 94 -1.00 30.78 4.02
N SER A 95 -1.92 30.20 3.26
CA SER A 95 -2.28 30.65 1.90
C SER A 95 -2.76 32.12 1.83
N PRO A 96 -3.75 32.56 2.65
CA PRO A 96 -4.21 33.96 2.61
C PRO A 96 -3.14 34.96 3.09
N HIS A 97 -2.21 34.57 3.97
CA HIS A 97 -1.05 35.42 4.30
C HIS A 97 -0.23 35.74 3.05
N VAL A 98 0.12 34.73 2.25
CA VAL A 98 0.87 34.91 1.01
C VAL A 98 0.06 35.72 -0.02
N ALA A 99 -1.26 35.50 -0.10
CA ALA A 99 -2.12 36.25 -1.01
C ALA A 99 -2.14 37.77 -0.71
N GLY A 100 -2.23 38.14 0.58
CA GLY A 100 -2.13 39.53 1.02
C GLY A 100 -0.78 40.15 0.68
N LEU A 101 0.32 39.44 1.01
CA LEU A 101 1.68 39.90 0.70
C LEU A 101 1.91 40.09 -0.81
N MET A 102 1.48 39.13 -1.62
CA MET A 102 1.57 39.22 -3.08
C MET A 102 0.81 40.42 -3.62
N THR A 103 -0.39 40.71 -3.10
CA THR A 103 -1.21 41.85 -3.54
C THR A 103 -0.50 43.17 -3.23
N MET A 104 0.02 43.33 -2.00
CA MET A 104 0.75 44.54 -1.61
C MET A 104 2.05 44.70 -2.41
N LEU A 105 2.80 43.62 -2.61
CA LEU A 105 4.03 43.62 -3.40
C LEU A 105 3.76 43.98 -4.86
N GLN A 106 2.74 43.40 -5.49
CA GLN A 106 2.34 43.73 -6.85
C GLN A 106 1.99 45.21 -7.01
N SER A 107 1.21 45.77 -6.06
CA SER A 107 0.87 47.20 -6.05
C SER A 107 2.12 48.08 -5.94
N HIS A 108 3.02 47.75 -5.01
CA HIS A 108 4.28 48.46 -4.84
C HIS A 108 5.15 48.43 -6.12
N LEU A 109 5.32 47.25 -6.72
CA LEU A 109 6.14 47.08 -7.91
C LEU A 109 5.53 47.76 -9.15
N ALA A 110 4.20 47.77 -9.27
CA ALA A 110 3.50 48.48 -10.34
C ALA A 110 3.80 49.98 -10.29
N GLU A 111 3.78 50.59 -9.10
CA GLU A 111 4.09 52.01 -8.94
C GLU A 111 5.59 52.28 -9.12
N LYS A 112 6.46 51.48 -8.46
CA LYS A 112 7.92 51.61 -8.54
C LYS A 112 8.45 51.49 -9.97
N TYR A 113 7.85 50.61 -10.78
CA TYR A 113 8.26 50.35 -12.16
C TYR A 113 7.25 50.82 -13.20
N LYS A 114 6.42 51.81 -12.87
CA LYS A 114 5.39 52.37 -13.75
C LYS A 114 5.94 52.80 -15.12
N GLY A 115 7.14 53.36 -15.16
CA GLY A 115 7.81 53.76 -16.40
C GLY A 115 8.24 52.60 -17.31
N MET A 116 8.23 51.35 -16.83
CA MET A 116 8.55 50.16 -17.62
C MET A 116 7.34 49.58 -18.36
N ASN A 117 6.11 50.08 -18.11
CA ASN A 117 4.87 49.61 -18.74
C ASN A 117 4.73 48.07 -18.74
N LEU A 118 5.01 47.44 -17.60
CA LEU A 118 4.86 45.99 -17.45
C LEU A 118 3.40 45.59 -17.59
N ASP A 119 3.12 44.61 -18.47
CA ASP A 119 1.80 43.98 -18.50
C ASP A 119 1.52 43.19 -17.22
N SER A 120 0.25 42.87 -16.97
CA SER A 120 -0.18 42.19 -15.75
C SER A 120 0.49 40.82 -15.54
N LYS A 121 0.86 40.12 -16.61
CA LYS A 121 1.52 38.81 -16.54
C LYS A 121 2.98 38.97 -16.10
N LYS A 122 3.73 39.89 -16.72
CA LYS A 122 5.11 40.20 -16.34
C LYS A 122 5.21 40.77 -14.93
N LEU A 123 4.26 41.62 -14.52
CA LEU A 123 4.20 42.13 -13.15
C LEU A 123 3.98 40.99 -12.14
N LEU A 124 3.09 40.05 -12.42
CA LEU A 124 2.87 38.86 -11.60
C LEU A 124 4.11 37.97 -11.52
N GLU A 125 4.76 37.69 -12.65
CA GLU A 125 5.99 36.90 -12.71
C GLU A 125 7.12 37.57 -11.91
N LEU A 126 7.32 38.88 -12.08
CA LEU A 126 8.30 39.67 -11.31
C LEU A 126 7.99 39.61 -9.81
N SER A 127 6.73 39.86 -9.43
CA SER A 127 6.31 39.86 -8.03
C SER A 127 6.52 38.49 -7.38
N LYS A 128 6.20 37.42 -8.10
CA LYS A 128 6.39 36.05 -7.62
C LYS A 128 7.88 35.71 -7.50
N ASN A 129 8.69 36.07 -8.49
CA ASN A 129 10.13 35.83 -8.46
C ASN A 129 10.81 36.62 -7.33
N ILE A 130 10.42 37.87 -7.10
CA ILE A 130 10.90 38.67 -5.97
C ILE A 130 10.50 38.01 -4.65
N LEU A 131 9.21 37.72 -4.44
CA LEU A 131 8.73 37.12 -3.19
C LEU A 131 9.45 35.79 -2.87
N MET A 132 9.63 34.94 -3.88
CA MET A 132 10.33 33.66 -3.71
C MET A 132 11.83 33.86 -3.46
N SER A 133 12.49 34.75 -4.21
CA SER A 133 13.93 34.99 -4.06
C SER A 133 14.25 35.61 -2.70
N SER A 134 13.41 36.53 -2.24
CA SER A 134 13.60 37.22 -0.96
C SER A 134 13.14 36.39 0.25
N ALA A 135 12.48 35.25 0.02
CA ALA A 135 12.11 34.35 1.10
C ALA A 135 13.36 33.84 1.82
N THR A 136 13.24 33.63 3.13
CA THR A 136 14.34 33.19 3.97
C THR A 136 14.32 31.67 4.10
N ALA A 137 15.39 31.00 3.66
CA ALA A 137 15.49 29.55 3.73
C ALA A 137 15.52 29.09 5.20
N LEU A 138 14.53 28.31 5.61
CA LEU A 138 14.36 27.88 6.99
C LEU A 138 15.40 26.79 7.34
N TYR A 139 16.11 27.00 8.44
CA TYR A 139 17.12 26.08 8.96
C TYR A 139 16.57 25.30 10.16
N SER A 140 16.67 23.97 10.12
CA SER A 140 16.35 23.11 11.26
C SER A 140 17.53 23.08 12.22
N GLU A 141 17.38 23.74 13.37
CA GLU A 141 18.38 23.66 14.44
C GLU A 141 18.49 22.27 15.07
N GLU A 142 17.44 21.45 14.97
CA GLU A 142 17.43 20.07 15.45
C GLU A 142 18.26 19.16 14.54
N ASP A 143 18.07 19.30 13.22
CA ASP A 143 18.69 18.43 12.22
C ASP A 143 20.01 18.98 11.67
N LYS A 144 20.36 20.22 12.04
CA LYS A 144 21.54 20.96 11.53
C LYS A 144 21.59 20.99 10.00
N ALA A 145 20.45 21.26 9.39
CA ALA A 145 20.29 21.33 7.94
C ALA A 145 19.11 22.24 7.57
N PHE A 146 19.14 22.83 6.36
CA PHE A 146 17.97 23.50 5.80
C PHE A 146 16.83 22.51 5.58
N TYR A 147 15.59 22.90 5.88
CA TYR A 147 14.43 22.09 5.54
C TYR A 147 14.39 21.81 4.02
N SER A 148 13.86 20.66 3.63
CA SER A 148 13.78 20.28 2.23
C SER A 148 13.02 21.35 1.41
N PRO A 149 13.52 21.77 0.22
CA PRO A 149 12.74 22.59 -0.69
C PRO A 149 11.40 21.96 -1.11
N ARG A 150 11.27 20.62 -1.05
CA ARG A 150 9.99 19.92 -1.27
C ARG A 150 9.00 20.11 -0.11
N GLN A 151 9.47 20.56 1.05
CA GLN A 151 8.62 20.91 2.20
C GLN A 151 8.36 22.41 2.29
N GLN A 152 9.40 23.24 2.15
CA GLN A 152 9.33 24.68 2.43
C GLN A 152 9.29 25.59 1.18
N GLY A 153 9.49 25.02 -0.01
CA GLY A 153 9.67 25.81 -1.24
C GLY A 153 10.95 26.64 -1.19
N ALA A 154 10.85 27.92 -1.56
CA ALA A 154 11.95 28.87 -1.52
C ALA A 154 12.27 29.40 -0.10
N GLY A 155 11.43 29.08 0.89
CA GLY A 155 11.60 29.54 2.27
C GLY A 155 10.37 30.27 2.81
N VAL A 156 10.53 30.86 4.00
CA VAL A 156 9.49 31.65 4.66
C VAL A 156 9.42 33.03 4.01
N VAL A 157 8.21 33.45 3.62
CA VAL A 157 7.97 34.78 3.04
C VAL A 157 8.43 35.89 3.99
N ASP A 158 9.13 36.86 3.43
CA ASP A 158 9.63 38.03 4.15
C ASP A 158 9.22 39.28 3.38
N ALA A 159 8.24 40.01 3.93
CA ALA A 159 7.64 41.17 3.28
C ALA A 159 8.62 42.35 3.19
N GLU A 160 9.47 42.52 4.20
CA GLU A 160 10.46 43.59 4.27
C GLU A 160 11.56 43.36 3.24
N LYS A 161 12.11 42.14 3.18
CA LYS A 161 13.07 41.78 2.13
C LYS A 161 12.46 41.89 0.73
N ALA A 162 11.20 41.51 0.56
CA ALA A 162 10.53 41.55 -0.75
C ALA A 162 10.34 42.99 -1.26
N ILE A 163 9.90 43.92 -0.41
CA ILE A 163 9.66 45.32 -0.83
C ILE A 163 10.98 46.08 -1.05
N GLN A 164 12.01 45.74 -0.27
CA GLN A 164 13.37 46.32 -0.38
C GLN A 164 14.22 45.64 -1.46
N ALA A 165 13.71 44.59 -2.11
CA ALA A 165 14.49 43.78 -3.05
C ALA A 165 15.11 44.63 -4.16
N GLN A 166 16.44 44.53 -4.25
CA GLN A 166 17.26 45.10 -5.33
C GLN A 166 17.67 44.06 -6.36
N TYR A 167 17.39 42.78 -6.06
CA TYR A 167 17.76 41.64 -6.88
C TYR A 167 16.68 40.56 -6.81
N TYR A 168 16.61 39.72 -7.82
CA TYR A 168 15.92 38.43 -7.73
C TYR A 168 16.69 37.38 -8.53
N VAL A 169 16.44 36.10 -8.26
CA VAL A 169 17.16 34.98 -8.87
C VAL A 169 16.21 34.02 -9.56
N THR A 170 16.66 33.45 -10.68
CA THR A 170 15.90 32.49 -11.47
C THR A 170 16.77 31.36 -11.98
N GLY A 171 16.17 30.20 -12.25
CA GLY A 171 16.75 29.18 -13.11
C GLY A 171 16.58 29.52 -14.60
N ASN A 172 17.05 28.62 -15.47
CA ASN A 172 16.98 28.81 -16.93
C ASN A 172 15.55 28.90 -17.48
N ASP A 173 14.54 28.47 -16.73
CA ASP A 173 13.12 28.55 -17.12
C ASP A 173 12.44 29.85 -16.65
N GLY A 174 13.20 30.82 -16.14
CA GLY A 174 12.72 32.12 -15.68
C GLY A 174 12.00 32.09 -14.33
N LYS A 175 12.03 30.97 -13.60
CA LYS A 175 11.37 30.83 -12.28
C LYS A 175 12.40 30.87 -11.16
N ALA A 176 12.00 31.40 -10.00
CA ALA A 176 12.79 31.40 -8.76
C ALA A 176 12.90 30.02 -8.08
N LYS A 177 13.15 28.96 -8.86
CA LYS A 177 13.44 27.58 -8.41
C LYS A 177 14.03 26.77 -9.56
N ILE A 178 14.83 25.76 -9.25
CA ILE A 178 15.56 24.97 -10.26
C ILE A 178 15.18 23.49 -10.14
N ASN A 179 14.39 22.98 -11.09
CA ASN A 179 14.13 21.55 -11.21
C ASN A 179 15.20 20.91 -12.09
N LEU A 180 16.17 20.26 -11.46
CA LEU A 180 17.28 19.58 -12.14
C LEU A 180 16.85 18.25 -12.79
N LYS A 181 15.62 17.79 -12.52
CA LYS A 181 15.10 16.48 -12.97
C LYS A 181 16.05 15.36 -12.52
N ARG A 182 16.49 14.50 -13.44
CA ARG A 182 17.45 13.43 -13.17
C ARG A 182 18.88 13.99 -13.12
N VAL A 183 19.61 13.65 -12.06
CA VAL A 183 21.02 14.00 -11.88
C VAL A 183 21.86 12.74 -11.65
N GLY A 184 23.18 12.86 -11.84
CA GLY A 184 24.15 11.90 -11.33
C GLY A 184 24.77 12.39 -10.03
N ASP A 185 25.90 11.79 -9.64
CA ASP A 185 26.67 12.23 -8.48
C ASP A 185 27.33 13.60 -8.68
N LYS A 186 27.49 14.02 -9.94
CA LYS A 186 27.93 15.37 -10.30
C LYS A 186 26.88 16.03 -11.17
N PHE A 187 26.58 17.30 -10.89
CA PHE A 187 25.57 18.05 -11.63
C PHE A 187 25.86 19.54 -11.59
N ASP A 188 25.44 20.24 -12.65
CA ASP A 188 25.60 21.67 -12.76
C ASP A 188 24.37 22.40 -12.25
N ILE A 189 24.61 23.49 -11.51
CA ILE A 189 23.58 24.46 -11.16
C ILE A 189 23.86 25.74 -11.94
N THR A 190 22.83 26.27 -12.57
CA THR A 190 22.86 27.57 -13.25
C THR A 190 21.84 28.50 -12.62
N VAL A 191 22.30 29.66 -12.16
CA VAL A 191 21.44 30.70 -11.58
C VAL A 191 21.65 32.00 -12.35
N THR A 192 20.56 32.63 -12.78
CA THR A 192 20.56 33.98 -13.32
C THR A 192 20.17 34.95 -12.21
N ILE A 193 21.06 35.90 -11.93
CA ILE A 193 20.87 37.00 -10.99
C ILE A 193 20.38 38.21 -11.77
N HIS A 194 19.23 38.73 -11.40
CA HIS A 194 18.61 39.89 -12.00
C HIS A 194 18.81 41.10 -11.08
N LYS A 195 19.48 42.13 -11.58
CA LYS A 195 19.78 43.37 -10.85
C LYS A 195 18.76 44.46 -11.22
N LEU A 196 18.05 44.94 -10.20
CA LEU A 196 17.00 45.97 -10.34
C LEU A 196 17.50 47.40 -10.05
N VAL A 197 18.77 47.54 -9.64
CA VAL A 197 19.41 48.80 -9.28
C VAL A 197 20.56 49.14 -10.23
N GLU A 198 20.87 50.43 -10.35
CA GLU A 198 21.99 50.90 -11.14
C GLU A 198 23.34 50.71 -10.43
N GLY A 199 24.43 50.83 -11.19
CA GLY A 199 25.79 50.72 -10.70
C GLY A 199 26.30 49.28 -10.61
N VAL A 200 27.60 49.12 -10.42
CA VAL A 200 28.25 47.83 -10.23
C VAL A 200 28.01 47.36 -8.79
N LYS A 201 27.59 46.11 -8.63
CA LYS A 201 27.36 45.50 -7.31
C LYS A 201 28.20 44.25 -7.15
N GLU A 202 28.59 43.94 -5.92
CA GLU A 202 29.28 42.71 -5.55
C GLU A 202 28.35 41.90 -4.65
N LEU A 203 28.20 40.62 -4.93
CA LEU A 203 27.51 39.67 -4.08
C LEU A 203 28.39 38.44 -3.83
N TYR A 204 28.03 37.68 -2.80
CA TYR A 204 28.61 36.37 -2.51
C TYR A 204 27.53 35.31 -2.59
N TYR A 205 27.87 34.15 -3.14
CA TYR A 205 26.95 33.02 -3.23
C TYR A 205 27.57 31.71 -2.73
N GLN A 206 26.72 30.82 -2.21
CA GLN A 206 27.06 29.47 -1.75
C GLN A 206 25.87 28.55 -2.03
N ALA A 207 26.14 27.33 -2.47
CA ALA A 207 25.17 26.25 -2.48
C ALA A 207 25.31 25.36 -1.25
N ASN A 208 24.17 25.06 -0.61
CA ASN A 208 24.02 24.05 0.44
C ASN A 208 23.28 22.85 -0.16
N VAL A 209 23.81 21.64 0.02
CA VAL A 209 23.26 20.41 -0.55
C VAL A 209 22.85 19.48 0.58
N ALA A 210 21.64 18.96 0.49
CA ALA A 210 21.01 18.04 1.43
C ALA A 210 20.30 16.90 0.70
N THR A 211 19.92 15.89 1.50
CA THR A 211 19.07 14.75 1.13
C THR A 211 18.10 14.45 2.28
N GLU A 212 17.39 13.34 2.22
CA GLU A 212 16.52 12.84 3.28
C GLU A 212 17.26 11.98 4.30
N GLN A 213 16.92 12.13 5.59
CA GLN A 213 17.31 11.17 6.61
C GLN A 213 16.51 9.87 6.49
N VAL A 214 17.21 8.74 6.65
CA VAL A 214 16.61 7.39 6.67
C VAL A 214 16.86 6.73 8.02
N ASN A 215 15.77 6.36 8.70
CA ASN A 215 15.78 5.66 9.98
C ASN A 215 15.07 4.32 9.86
N LYS A 216 15.76 3.22 10.19
CA LYS A 216 15.23 1.84 10.12
C LYS A 216 14.56 1.51 8.77
N GLY A 217 15.20 1.93 7.66
CA GLY A 217 14.70 1.71 6.30
C GLY A 217 13.49 2.56 5.90
N LYS A 218 13.14 3.60 6.66
CA LYS A 218 12.04 4.54 6.36
C LYS A 218 12.56 5.97 6.34
N PHE A 219 11.96 6.81 5.50
CA PHE A 219 12.20 8.25 5.56
C PHE A 219 11.77 8.82 6.90
N ALA A 220 12.64 9.62 7.52
CA ALA A 220 12.33 10.33 8.76
C ALA A 220 11.57 11.64 8.51
N LEU A 221 11.38 12.04 7.24
CA LEU A 221 10.83 13.33 6.81
C LEU A 221 11.60 14.51 7.40
N LYS A 222 12.93 14.37 7.42
CA LYS A 222 13.89 15.30 8.01
C LYS A 222 15.08 15.46 7.07
N PRO A 223 15.62 16.68 6.93
CA PRO A 223 16.76 16.92 6.06
C PRO A 223 18.05 16.33 6.64
N GLN A 224 18.93 15.85 5.77
CA GLN A 224 20.31 15.49 6.07
C GLN A 224 21.23 16.38 5.25
N ALA A 225 21.98 17.26 5.90
CA ALA A 225 23.03 18.03 5.23
C ALA A 225 24.12 17.10 4.68
N LEU A 226 24.59 17.38 3.46
CA LEU A 226 25.68 16.65 2.81
C LEU A 226 26.93 17.51 2.70
N LEU A 227 26.83 18.64 2.00
CA LEU A 227 27.95 19.56 1.80
C LEU A 227 27.49 21.00 1.62
N ASP A 228 28.39 21.90 1.97
CA ASP A 228 28.30 23.32 1.66
C ASP A 228 29.49 23.68 0.77
N THR A 229 29.23 24.34 -0.35
CA THR A 229 30.30 24.88 -1.20
C THR A 229 30.98 26.07 -0.52
N ASN A 230 32.15 26.52 -0.97
CA ASN A 230 32.73 27.76 -0.45
C ASN A 230 31.94 28.98 -0.95
N TRP A 231 31.85 30.04 -0.14
CA TRP A 231 31.33 31.32 -0.61
C TRP A 231 32.19 31.89 -1.75
N GLN A 232 31.56 32.11 -2.90
CA GLN A 232 32.21 32.67 -4.08
C GLN A 232 31.69 34.08 -4.36
N LYS A 233 32.57 34.94 -4.88
CA LYS A 233 32.23 36.31 -5.26
C LYS A 233 31.67 36.35 -6.67
N VAL A 234 30.66 37.19 -6.90
CA VAL A 234 30.15 37.54 -8.23
C VAL A 234 30.01 39.07 -8.35
N ILE A 235 30.40 39.61 -9.50
CA ILE A 235 30.32 41.05 -9.81
C ILE A 235 29.21 41.27 -10.83
N LEU A 236 28.20 42.05 -10.45
CA LEU A 236 27.02 42.35 -11.26
C LEU A 236 27.21 43.66 -12.02
N ARG A 237 27.69 43.58 -13.25
CA ARG A 237 27.85 44.74 -14.14
C ARG A 237 26.56 45.03 -14.90
N ASP A 238 26.01 44.00 -15.53
CA ASP A 238 24.81 44.09 -16.36
C ASP A 238 23.52 43.90 -15.55
N LYS A 239 22.37 44.07 -16.21
CA LYS A 239 21.05 43.81 -15.61
C LYS A 239 20.86 42.34 -15.24
N GLU A 240 21.50 41.43 -15.97
CA GLU A 240 21.49 40.01 -15.71
C GLU A 240 22.92 39.49 -15.61
N THR A 241 23.19 38.60 -14.67
CA THR A 241 24.48 37.92 -14.55
C THR A 241 24.24 36.47 -14.21
N GLN A 242 24.79 35.56 -15.02
CA GLN A 242 24.64 34.12 -14.83
C GLN A 242 25.86 33.56 -14.09
N VAL A 243 25.61 32.73 -13.08
CA VAL A 243 26.63 31.90 -12.44
C VAL A 243 26.33 30.44 -12.73
N ARG A 244 27.36 29.69 -13.12
CA ARG A 244 27.29 28.24 -13.35
C ARG A 244 28.43 27.57 -12.61
N PHE A 245 28.11 26.54 -11.85
CA PHE A 245 29.07 25.78 -11.07
C PHE A 245 28.60 24.33 -10.91
N THR A 246 29.55 23.44 -10.64
CA THR A 246 29.29 22.00 -10.49
C THR A 246 29.27 21.62 -9.02
N ILE A 247 28.28 20.82 -8.63
CA ILE A 247 28.24 20.12 -7.35
C ILE A 247 28.78 18.70 -7.57
N ASP A 248 29.64 18.24 -6.65
CA ASP A 248 30.14 16.87 -6.61
C ASP A 248 29.75 16.22 -5.28
N SER A 249 28.80 15.29 -5.32
CA SER A 249 28.32 14.52 -4.17
C SER A 249 28.79 13.06 -4.20
N SER A 250 29.77 12.72 -5.04
CA SER A 250 30.23 11.33 -5.25
C SER A 250 30.65 10.63 -3.96
N GLN A 251 31.27 11.34 -3.03
CA GLN A 251 31.69 10.81 -1.73
C GLN A 251 30.54 10.28 -0.85
N PHE A 252 29.30 10.67 -1.12
CA PHE A 252 28.12 10.20 -0.39
C PHE A 252 27.38 9.06 -1.11
N SER A 253 27.68 8.82 -2.38
CA SER A 253 26.84 8.00 -3.27
C SER A 253 26.65 6.58 -2.77
N GLN A 254 27.72 5.94 -2.29
CA GLN A 254 27.67 4.57 -1.79
C GLN A 254 26.69 4.44 -0.60
N LYS A 255 26.89 5.23 0.45
CA LYS A 255 26.05 5.22 1.65
C LYS A 255 24.59 5.55 1.33
N LEU A 256 24.35 6.53 0.46
CA LEU A 256 23.00 6.91 0.08
C LEU A 256 22.31 5.83 -0.75
N LYS A 257 23.02 5.12 -1.63
CA LYS A 257 22.47 3.96 -2.37
C LYS A 257 22.17 2.78 -1.45
N GLU A 258 22.96 2.55 -0.41
CA GLU A 258 22.68 1.53 0.61
C GLU A 258 21.40 1.85 1.39
N GLN A 259 21.15 3.12 1.70
CA GLN A 259 19.96 3.58 2.43
C GLN A 259 18.71 3.71 1.52
N MET A 260 18.90 4.08 0.26
CA MET A 260 17.86 4.45 -0.71
C MET A 260 18.18 3.84 -2.08
N ALA A 261 18.05 2.51 -2.18
CA ALA A 261 18.48 1.71 -3.32
C ALA A 261 17.85 2.12 -4.67
N ASN A 262 16.65 2.70 -4.65
CA ASN A 262 15.93 3.12 -5.85
C ASN A 262 16.22 4.57 -6.27
N GLY A 263 17.21 5.21 -5.66
CA GLY A 263 17.56 6.60 -5.89
C GLY A 263 17.07 7.54 -4.79
N TYR A 264 17.60 8.75 -4.80
CA TYR A 264 17.41 9.74 -3.73
C TYR A 264 17.46 11.17 -4.26
N PHE A 265 16.88 12.10 -3.50
CA PHE A 265 16.94 13.51 -3.82
C PHE A 265 18.30 14.11 -3.48
N LEU A 266 18.81 14.96 -4.37
CA LEU A 266 19.92 15.87 -4.13
C LEU A 266 19.39 17.28 -4.34
N GLU A 267 19.27 18.03 -3.26
CA GLU A 267 18.50 19.26 -3.22
C GLU A 267 19.10 20.26 -2.24
N GLY A 268 18.56 21.48 -2.23
CA GLY A 268 18.95 22.50 -1.29
C GLY A 268 18.76 23.89 -1.86
N PHE A 269 19.66 24.81 -1.52
CA PHE A 269 19.54 26.22 -1.86
C PHE A 269 20.86 26.77 -2.40
N VAL A 270 20.77 27.65 -3.40
CA VAL A 270 21.83 28.62 -3.67
C VAL A 270 21.47 29.90 -2.95
N ARG A 271 22.30 30.31 -2.00
CA ARG A 271 22.08 31.45 -1.09
C ARG A 271 23.02 32.58 -1.44
N PHE A 272 22.56 33.80 -1.24
CA PHE A 272 23.32 35.01 -1.55
C PHE A 272 23.39 35.96 -0.36
N LYS A 273 24.46 36.74 -0.28
CA LYS A 273 24.64 37.83 0.68
C LYS A 273 25.46 38.97 0.09
N GLU A 274 25.34 40.16 0.66
CA GLU A 274 26.02 41.36 0.16
C GLU A 274 27.52 41.40 0.50
N ALA A 275 27.92 40.84 1.64
CA ALA A 275 29.31 40.82 2.09
C ALA A 275 29.71 39.43 2.58
N LYS A 276 30.98 39.07 2.38
CA LYS A 276 31.52 37.75 2.75
C LYS A 276 31.29 37.40 4.22
N ASP A 277 31.36 38.38 5.11
CA ASP A 277 31.22 38.17 6.57
C ASP A 277 29.82 38.53 7.10
N SER A 278 28.87 38.85 6.21
CA SER A 278 27.48 39.04 6.62
C SER A 278 26.85 37.72 7.06
N ASN A 279 26.12 37.78 8.17
CA ASN A 279 25.31 36.67 8.68
C ASN A 279 23.88 36.69 8.13
N GLN A 280 23.50 37.73 7.39
CA GLN A 280 22.15 37.89 6.85
C GLN A 280 22.08 37.35 5.41
N GLU A 281 21.13 36.44 5.17
CA GLU A 281 20.78 35.99 3.83
C GLU A 281 19.99 37.07 3.09
N LEU A 282 20.51 37.50 1.95
CA LEU A 282 19.87 38.48 1.07
C LEU A 282 18.74 37.84 0.26
N MET A 283 19.06 36.74 -0.43
CA MET A 283 18.13 36.00 -1.29
C MET A 283 18.58 34.55 -1.43
N SER A 284 17.66 33.67 -1.80
CA SER A 284 17.96 32.26 -2.08
C SER A 284 17.14 31.73 -3.25
N ILE A 285 17.61 30.64 -3.86
CA ILE A 285 16.86 29.89 -4.86
C ILE A 285 16.96 28.39 -4.55
N PRO A 286 15.82 27.68 -4.40
CA PRO A 286 15.82 26.25 -4.18
C PRO A 286 16.16 25.49 -5.46
N PHE A 287 16.87 24.38 -5.32
CA PHE A 287 17.05 23.39 -6.38
C PHE A 287 16.68 21.99 -5.89
N VAL A 288 16.12 21.17 -6.78
CA VAL A 288 15.80 19.76 -6.50
C VAL A 288 16.19 18.93 -7.73
N GLY A 289 17.00 17.90 -7.52
CA GLY A 289 17.30 16.85 -8.49
C GLY A 289 17.12 15.47 -7.87
N PHE A 290 16.95 14.45 -8.70
CA PHE A 290 16.85 13.05 -8.29
C PHE A 290 18.01 12.25 -8.86
N ASN A 291 18.85 11.69 -7.99
CA ASN A 291 19.90 10.75 -8.37
C ASN A 291 19.28 9.37 -8.59
N GLY A 292 18.94 9.08 -9.84
CA GLY A 292 18.22 7.86 -10.24
C GLY A 292 17.18 8.12 -11.32
N ASP A 293 16.32 7.13 -11.59
CA ASP A 293 15.23 7.25 -12.56
C ASP A 293 13.91 7.59 -11.88
N PHE A 294 13.68 8.89 -11.60
CA PHE A 294 12.44 9.32 -10.96
C PHE A 294 11.20 8.94 -11.78
N ALA A 295 11.27 9.05 -13.11
CA ALA A 295 10.13 8.79 -13.98
C ALA A 295 9.68 7.32 -13.87
N ASN A 296 10.65 6.40 -13.85
CA ASN A 296 10.40 4.96 -13.84
C ASN A 296 10.47 4.30 -12.47
N LEU A 297 10.45 5.05 -11.36
CA LEU A 297 10.23 4.46 -10.03
C LEU A 297 8.97 3.59 -10.04
N GLN A 298 9.06 2.43 -9.40
CA GLN A 298 7.97 1.46 -9.29
C GLN A 298 6.70 2.15 -8.76
N ALA A 299 5.63 2.10 -9.55
CA ALA A 299 4.36 2.74 -9.20
C ALA A 299 3.40 1.83 -8.45
N LEU A 300 3.50 0.51 -8.65
CA LEU A 300 2.67 -0.49 -7.97
C LEU A 300 3.47 -1.20 -6.88
N GLU A 301 2.90 -1.32 -5.68
CA GLU A 301 3.49 -2.12 -4.61
C GLU A 301 3.70 -3.58 -5.06
N THR A 302 4.82 -4.18 -4.64
CA THR A 302 5.08 -5.60 -4.87
C THR A 302 3.93 -6.46 -4.34
N PRO A 303 3.37 -7.39 -5.12
CA PRO A 303 2.26 -8.23 -4.69
C PRO A 303 2.54 -8.98 -3.38
N ILE A 304 1.51 -9.07 -2.52
CA ILE A 304 1.61 -9.61 -1.16
C ILE A 304 2.19 -11.02 -1.10
N TYR A 305 2.01 -11.81 -2.16
CA TYR A 305 2.53 -13.16 -2.30
C TYR A 305 4.04 -13.30 -2.09
N LYS A 306 4.81 -12.24 -2.30
CA LYS A 306 6.27 -12.21 -2.12
C LYS A 306 6.71 -11.58 -0.80
N THR A 307 5.80 -10.88 -0.13
CA THR A 307 6.10 -10.04 1.03
C THR A 307 5.33 -10.43 2.29
N LEU A 308 4.47 -11.46 2.23
CA LEU A 308 3.59 -11.88 3.32
C LEU A 308 4.26 -11.91 4.70
N SER A 309 5.43 -12.55 4.81
CA SER A 309 6.17 -12.65 6.08
C SER A 309 6.87 -11.36 6.53
N LYS A 310 7.17 -10.45 5.61
CA LYS A 310 7.86 -9.18 5.90
C LYS A 310 6.89 -8.01 6.08
N GLY A 311 5.68 -8.14 5.55
CA GLY A 311 4.72 -7.06 5.44
C GLY A 311 4.83 -6.32 4.12
N SER A 312 3.81 -5.52 3.83
CA SER A 312 3.84 -4.50 2.78
C SER A 312 3.71 -3.11 3.41
N PHE A 313 3.47 -2.07 2.62
CA PHE A 313 3.37 -0.70 3.10
C PHE A 313 2.20 -0.52 4.08
N TYR A 314 1.03 -1.08 3.76
CA TYR A 314 -0.16 -1.05 4.62
C TYR A 314 -0.46 -2.38 5.30
N TYR A 315 0.04 -3.50 4.76
CA TYR A 315 -0.12 -4.80 5.38
C TYR A 315 0.94 -5.07 6.45
N LYS A 316 0.48 -5.36 7.67
CA LYS A 316 1.34 -5.91 8.72
C LYS A 316 1.16 -7.42 8.76
N PRO A 317 2.25 -8.21 8.79
CA PRO A 317 2.14 -9.65 9.00
C PRO A 317 1.37 -9.93 10.29
N ASN A 318 0.48 -10.91 10.22
CA ASN A 318 -0.18 -11.40 11.42
C ASN A 318 0.86 -12.09 12.31
N ASP A 319 0.81 -11.83 13.61
CA ASP A 319 1.61 -12.53 14.63
C ASP A 319 0.98 -13.88 14.95
N THR A 320 0.82 -14.71 13.91
CA THR A 320 0.21 -16.04 14.03
C THR A 320 1.27 -17.11 13.85
N THR A 321 1.02 -18.29 14.43
CA THR A 321 1.82 -19.50 14.20
C THR A 321 1.80 -19.97 12.74
N HIS A 322 0.94 -19.36 11.89
CA HIS A 322 0.74 -19.73 10.49
C HIS A 322 1.28 -18.66 9.54
N LYS A 323 2.57 -18.77 9.21
CA LYS A 323 3.32 -17.83 8.36
C LYS A 323 2.72 -17.54 6.97
N ASP A 324 1.87 -18.43 6.47
CA ASP A 324 1.24 -18.34 5.15
C ASP A 324 -0.25 -17.90 5.23
N GLN A 325 -0.74 -17.53 6.42
CA GLN A 325 -2.11 -17.08 6.58
C GLN A 325 -2.36 -15.74 5.87
N LEU A 326 -3.37 -15.71 5.00
CA LEU A 326 -3.78 -14.54 4.23
C LEU A 326 -5.30 -14.54 4.03
N GLU A 327 -5.98 -13.79 4.90
CA GLU A 327 -7.43 -13.63 4.86
C GLU A 327 -7.85 -12.45 3.97
N TYR A 328 -9.06 -12.56 3.43
CA TYR A 328 -9.78 -11.44 2.85
C TYR A 328 -11.01 -11.14 3.71
N ASN A 329 -11.06 -9.96 4.34
CA ASN A 329 -12.18 -9.56 5.19
C ASN A 329 -13.10 -8.58 4.44
N GLU A 330 -14.23 -9.09 3.96
CA GLU A 330 -15.22 -8.31 3.20
C GLU A 330 -15.94 -7.25 4.05
N SER A 331 -16.06 -7.48 5.36
CA SER A 331 -16.81 -6.62 6.28
C SER A 331 -15.99 -5.42 6.76
N ALA A 332 -14.66 -5.51 6.75
CA ALA A 332 -13.76 -4.43 7.16
C ALA A 332 -12.63 -4.16 6.15
N PRO A 333 -12.94 -3.94 4.86
CA PRO A 333 -11.93 -3.83 3.80
C PRO A 333 -11.06 -2.57 3.90
N PHE A 334 -11.45 -1.57 4.70
CA PHE A 334 -10.63 -0.38 4.93
C PHE A 334 -9.53 -0.62 5.96
N GLU A 335 -9.82 -1.42 6.98
CA GLU A 335 -8.86 -1.74 8.06
C GLU A 335 -7.94 -2.91 7.66
N SER A 336 -8.38 -3.73 6.70
CA SER A 336 -7.72 -4.95 6.24
C SER A 336 -7.54 -4.95 4.71
N ASN A 337 -6.95 -5.99 4.14
CA ASN A 337 -6.84 -6.19 2.68
C ASN A 337 -6.04 -5.11 1.90
N ASN A 338 -5.26 -4.26 2.55
CA ASN A 338 -4.52 -3.17 1.89
C ASN A 338 -3.17 -3.63 1.33
N TYR A 339 -3.22 -4.24 0.15
CA TYR A 339 -2.06 -4.74 -0.57
C TYR A 339 -2.39 -5.02 -2.05
N THR A 340 -1.37 -5.16 -2.88
CA THR A 340 -1.53 -5.64 -4.27
C THR A 340 -1.72 -7.16 -4.30
N ALA A 341 -2.81 -7.63 -4.93
CA ALA A 341 -3.16 -9.04 -5.07
C ALA A 341 -4.13 -9.29 -6.24
N LEU A 342 -4.40 -10.56 -6.52
CA LEU A 342 -5.52 -11.03 -7.34
C LEU A 342 -6.61 -11.58 -6.42
N LEU A 343 -7.85 -11.26 -6.73
CA LEU A 343 -9.05 -11.73 -6.02
C LEU A 343 -9.81 -12.71 -6.89
N THR A 344 -10.55 -13.60 -6.24
CA THR A 344 -11.53 -14.50 -6.86
C THR A 344 -12.70 -14.74 -5.90
N GLN A 345 -13.76 -15.40 -6.36
CA GLN A 345 -14.83 -15.90 -5.51
C GLN A 345 -14.57 -17.36 -5.13
N SER A 346 -15.01 -17.77 -3.95
CA SER A 346 -15.07 -19.16 -3.51
C SER A 346 -16.50 -19.48 -3.12
N ALA A 347 -17.09 -20.42 -3.83
CA ALA A 347 -18.42 -20.95 -3.54
C ALA A 347 -18.30 -22.36 -2.99
N SER A 348 -19.11 -22.69 -2.00
CA SER A 348 -19.25 -24.04 -1.46
C SER A 348 -20.03 -24.92 -2.43
N TRP A 349 -19.83 -26.24 -2.33
CA TRP A 349 -20.60 -27.17 -3.16
C TRP A 349 -22.11 -27.08 -2.91
N GLY A 350 -22.55 -26.84 -1.66
CA GLY A 350 -23.98 -26.69 -1.34
C GLY A 350 -24.62 -25.51 -2.08
N TYR A 351 -23.93 -24.37 -2.20
CA TYR A 351 -24.36 -23.27 -3.05
C TYR A 351 -24.48 -23.70 -4.52
N VAL A 352 -23.43 -24.33 -5.06
CA VAL A 352 -23.41 -24.76 -6.47
C VAL A 352 -24.53 -25.76 -6.76
N ASP A 353 -24.76 -26.73 -5.89
CA ASP A 353 -25.82 -27.73 -6.02
C ASP A 353 -27.20 -27.06 -5.94
N TYR A 354 -27.41 -26.16 -4.99
CA TYR A 354 -28.66 -25.41 -4.84
C TYR A 354 -29.01 -24.63 -6.12
N VAL A 355 -28.06 -23.86 -6.65
CA VAL A 355 -28.26 -23.07 -7.88
C VAL A 355 -28.49 -23.98 -9.09
N LYS A 356 -27.73 -25.08 -9.21
CA LYS A 356 -27.88 -26.05 -10.30
C LYS A 356 -29.25 -26.72 -10.31
N ASN A 357 -29.86 -26.91 -9.14
CA ASN A 357 -31.20 -27.48 -9.00
C ASN A 357 -32.33 -26.42 -9.08
N GLY A 358 -32.03 -25.21 -9.58
CA GLY A 358 -33.03 -24.18 -9.86
C GLY A 358 -33.40 -23.31 -8.67
N GLY A 359 -32.61 -23.33 -7.59
CA GLY A 359 -32.81 -22.49 -6.42
C GLY A 359 -32.59 -20.99 -6.73
N GLU A 360 -33.31 -20.13 -6.01
CA GLU A 360 -33.21 -18.67 -6.17
C GLU A 360 -32.00 -18.12 -5.40
N LEU A 361 -31.16 -17.33 -6.07
CA LEU A 361 -29.90 -16.85 -5.49
C LEU A 361 -30.06 -16.09 -4.16
N GLU A 362 -31.17 -15.37 -3.99
CA GLU A 362 -31.47 -14.60 -2.76
C GLU A 362 -31.84 -15.50 -1.58
N LEU A 363 -32.22 -16.76 -1.83
CA LEU A 363 -32.61 -17.77 -0.86
C LEU A 363 -31.56 -18.88 -0.69
N ALA A 364 -30.38 -18.72 -1.29
CA ALA A 364 -29.33 -19.71 -1.17
C ALA A 364 -28.85 -19.81 0.29
N PRO A 365 -28.74 -21.03 0.87
CA PRO A 365 -28.37 -21.24 2.28
C PRO A 365 -26.90 -20.86 2.57
N GLU A 366 -26.10 -20.76 1.51
CA GLU A 366 -24.70 -20.40 1.53
C GLU A 366 -24.44 -19.36 0.44
N SER A 367 -23.42 -18.53 0.59
CA SER A 367 -23.08 -17.51 -0.41
C SER A 367 -21.60 -17.58 -0.78
N PRO A 368 -21.25 -17.33 -2.06
CA PRO A 368 -19.86 -17.18 -2.47
C PRO A 368 -19.18 -16.05 -1.70
N LYS A 369 -17.93 -16.29 -1.29
CA LYS A 369 -17.11 -15.30 -0.58
C LYS A 369 -15.94 -14.89 -1.44
N ARG A 370 -15.58 -13.62 -1.42
CA ARG A 370 -14.34 -13.19 -2.06
C ARG A 370 -13.14 -13.64 -1.24
N ILE A 371 -12.13 -14.15 -1.92
CA ILE A 371 -10.86 -14.57 -1.35
C ILE A 371 -9.70 -14.01 -2.17
N ILE A 372 -8.50 -14.08 -1.60
CA ILE A 372 -7.27 -13.86 -2.37
C ILE A 372 -7.02 -15.09 -3.24
N LEU A 373 -6.81 -14.90 -4.54
CA LEU A 373 -6.46 -16.00 -5.43
C LEU A 373 -5.15 -16.65 -4.96
N GLY A 374 -5.14 -17.99 -4.91
CA GLY A 374 -4.04 -18.79 -4.37
C GLY A 374 -4.13 -19.09 -2.88
N THR A 375 -5.17 -18.61 -2.19
CA THR A 375 -5.46 -19.05 -0.82
C THR A 375 -6.53 -20.14 -0.77
N PHE A 376 -6.43 -20.98 0.25
CA PHE A 376 -7.24 -22.17 0.46
C PHE A 376 -7.60 -22.29 1.93
N GLU A 377 -8.82 -22.72 2.21
CA GLU A 377 -9.35 -22.93 3.54
C GLU A 377 -8.58 -24.07 4.23
N ASN A 378 -8.20 -23.83 5.48
CA ASN A 378 -7.53 -24.81 6.32
C ASN A 378 -8.12 -24.76 7.73
N LYS A 379 -8.29 -25.93 8.34
CA LYS A 379 -8.76 -26.07 9.72
C LYS A 379 -7.57 -26.12 10.65
N VAL A 380 -7.46 -25.11 11.49
CA VAL A 380 -6.43 -25.01 12.52
C VAL A 380 -7.14 -24.87 13.86
N GLU A 381 -6.97 -25.90 14.71
CA GLU A 381 -7.70 -26.00 15.98
C GLU A 381 -9.21 -25.86 15.72
N ASP A 382 -9.89 -24.93 16.41
CA ASP A 382 -11.32 -24.66 16.26
C ASP A 382 -11.62 -23.54 15.23
N LYS A 383 -10.61 -23.06 14.49
CA LYS A 383 -10.75 -21.95 13.54
C LYS A 383 -10.51 -22.38 12.10
N THR A 384 -11.26 -21.74 11.22
CA THR A 384 -11.10 -21.86 9.77
C THR A 384 -10.33 -20.64 9.28
N ILE A 385 -9.20 -20.85 8.63
CA ILE A 385 -8.32 -19.80 8.12
C ILE A 385 -7.97 -20.05 6.65
N HIS A 386 -7.63 -19.00 5.92
CA HIS A 386 -7.10 -19.11 4.55
C HIS A 386 -5.58 -19.06 4.54
N LEU A 387 -4.96 -20.08 3.94
CA LEU A 387 -3.52 -20.17 3.77
C LEU A 387 -3.15 -20.00 2.30
N LEU A 388 -2.12 -19.20 2.03
CA LEU A 388 -1.49 -19.11 0.71
C LEU A 388 -0.71 -20.39 0.44
N GLU A 389 -1.19 -21.18 -0.52
CA GLU A 389 -0.51 -22.43 -0.90
C GLU A 389 0.37 -22.23 -2.13
N ARG A 390 1.46 -23.00 -2.18
CA ARG A 390 2.51 -22.86 -3.19
C ARG A 390 2.91 -24.20 -3.80
N ASP A 391 3.34 -24.15 -5.04
CA ASP A 391 3.96 -25.29 -5.72
C ASP A 391 5.37 -25.58 -5.18
N ALA A 392 5.97 -26.67 -5.69
CA ALA A 392 7.34 -27.07 -5.32
C ALA A 392 8.40 -26.02 -5.71
N ALA A 393 8.09 -25.11 -6.64
CA ALA A 393 8.94 -23.99 -7.04
C ALA A 393 8.63 -22.70 -6.25
N ASN A 394 7.81 -22.79 -5.19
CA ASN A 394 7.40 -21.71 -4.30
C ASN A 394 6.50 -20.63 -4.97
N ASN A 395 5.88 -20.93 -6.10
CA ASN A 395 4.88 -20.06 -6.73
C ASN A 395 3.50 -20.32 -6.13
N PRO A 396 2.70 -19.28 -5.86
CA PRO A 396 1.30 -19.45 -5.48
C PRO A 396 0.49 -20.24 -6.52
N TYR A 397 -0.45 -21.06 -6.05
CA TYR A 397 -1.41 -21.74 -6.94
C TYR A 397 -2.51 -20.80 -7.43
N PHE A 398 -2.23 -20.02 -8.47
CA PHE A 398 -3.25 -19.22 -9.15
C PHE A 398 -3.97 -20.07 -10.19
N ALA A 399 -5.13 -20.60 -9.83
CA ALA A 399 -5.96 -21.39 -10.73
C ALA A 399 -7.43 -20.95 -10.69
N ILE A 400 -8.07 -20.95 -11.86
CA ILE A 400 -9.49 -20.65 -12.04
C ILE A 400 -10.17 -21.73 -12.89
N SER A 401 -11.46 -21.91 -12.70
CA SER A 401 -12.32 -22.83 -13.45
C SER A 401 -13.53 -22.07 -14.01
N PRO A 402 -13.42 -21.45 -15.20
CA PRO A 402 -14.48 -20.59 -15.78
C PRO A 402 -15.66 -21.41 -16.31
N ASN A 403 -16.39 -22.07 -15.40
CA ASN A 403 -17.50 -22.98 -15.68
C ASN A 403 -18.87 -22.39 -15.26
N LYS A 404 -18.86 -21.19 -14.66
CA LYS A 404 -20.02 -20.38 -14.22
C LYS A 404 -20.75 -20.95 -13.00
N ASP A 405 -20.07 -21.68 -12.13
CA ASP A 405 -20.63 -22.17 -10.87
C ASP A 405 -20.44 -21.19 -9.68
N GLY A 406 -19.72 -20.08 -9.89
CA GLY A 406 -19.42 -19.09 -8.87
C GLY A 406 -18.19 -19.42 -8.01
N ASN A 407 -17.58 -20.59 -8.18
CA ASN A 407 -16.36 -21.00 -7.51
C ASN A 407 -15.15 -20.80 -8.43
N ARG A 408 -14.36 -19.77 -8.15
CA ARG A 408 -13.10 -19.51 -8.87
C ARG A 408 -13.25 -19.37 -10.38
N ASP A 409 -14.33 -18.75 -10.83
CA ASP A 409 -14.60 -18.47 -12.25
C ASP A 409 -13.75 -17.34 -12.85
N GLU A 410 -13.26 -16.44 -12.00
CA GLU A 410 -12.79 -15.12 -12.43
C GLU A 410 -11.62 -14.60 -11.62
N ILE A 411 -10.91 -13.63 -12.20
CA ILE A 411 -9.81 -12.92 -11.57
C ILE A 411 -10.14 -11.44 -11.57
N THR A 412 -10.11 -10.82 -10.39
CA THR A 412 -10.23 -9.38 -10.22
C THR A 412 -8.97 -8.82 -9.56
N PRO A 413 -8.22 -7.93 -10.22
CA PRO A 413 -7.01 -7.40 -9.63
C PRO A 413 -7.32 -6.34 -8.57
N GLN A 414 -6.45 -6.31 -7.56
CA GLN A 414 -6.41 -5.30 -6.53
C GLN A 414 -5.01 -4.71 -6.44
N ALA A 415 -4.89 -3.39 -6.30
CA ALA A 415 -3.61 -2.70 -6.36
C ALA A 415 -3.44 -1.65 -5.27
N THR A 416 -2.27 -1.63 -4.65
CA THR A 416 -1.78 -0.50 -3.84
C THR A 416 -0.76 0.28 -4.68
N PHE A 417 -1.17 1.45 -5.18
CA PHE A 417 -0.30 2.33 -5.97
C PHE A 417 0.52 3.25 -5.07
N LEU A 418 1.84 3.16 -5.16
CA LEU A 418 2.81 4.04 -4.49
C LEU A 418 2.91 5.41 -5.19
N ARG A 419 2.54 5.47 -6.48
CA ARG A 419 2.61 6.66 -7.32
C ARG A 419 1.33 6.81 -8.14
N ASN A 420 1.00 8.03 -8.55
CA ASN A 420 -0.11 8.22 -9.49
C ASN A 420 0.22 7.54 -10.82
N VAL A 421 -0.78 6.89 -11.41
CA VAL A 421 -0.68 6.17 -12.68
C VAL A 421 -1.79 6.57 -13.63
N LYS A 422 -1.56 6.32 -14.92
CA LYS A 422 -2.50 6.45 -16.04
C LYS A 422 -2.44 5.22 -16.93
N ASP A 423 -3.38 5.13 -17.86
CA ASP A 423 -3.43 4.09 -18.90
C ASP A 423 -3.41 2.66 -18.32
N ILE A 424 -4.25 2.41 -17.31
CA ILE A 424 -4.29 1.15 -16.58
C ILE A 424 -5.13 0.14 -17.36
N SER A 425 -4.60 -1.06 -17.61
CA SER A 425 -5.34 -2.13 -18.30
C SER A 425 -4.86 -3.52 -17.87
N ALA A 426 -5.66 -4.53 -18.16
CA ALA A 426 -5.27 -5.92 -18.03
C ALA A 426 -5.21 -6.60 -19.40
N GLN A 427 -4.29 -7.54 -19.54
CA GLN A 427 -4.14 -8.42 -20.68
C GLN A 427 -4.04 -9.86 -20.20
N VAL A 428 -4.49 -10.79 -21.05
CA VAL A 428 -4.20 -12.22 -20.86
C VAL A 428 -3.39 -12.67 -22.06
N LEU A 429 -2.25 -13.29 -21.77
CA LEU A 429 -1.34 -13.83 -22.77
C LEU A 429 -1.38 -15.36 -22.73
N ASP A 430 -1.37 -16.00 -23.89
CA ASP A 430 -1.17 -17.44 -24.02
C ASP A 430 0.28 -17.85 -23.71
N GLN A 431 0.59 -19.15 -23.82
CA GLN A 431 1.93 -19.69 -23.55
C GLN A 431 3.00 -19.20 -24.53
N ASN A 432 2.59 -18.71 -25.70
CA ASN A 432 3.48 -18.16 -26.73
C ASN A 432 3.67 -16.64 -26.57
N GLY A 433 2.99 -16.01 -25.60
CA GLY A 433 3.04 -14.57 -25.37
C GLY A 433 2.06 -13.76 -26.24
N ASN A 434 1.11 -14.42 -26.94
CA ASN A 434 0.09 -13.71 -27.70
C ASN A 434 -1.03 -13.21 -26.79
N VAL A 435 -1.45 -11.96 -26.97
CA VAL A 435 -2.59 -11.40 -26.25
C VAL A 435 -3.89 -12.01 -26.78
N ILE A 436 -4.59 -12.76 -25.94
CA ILE A 436 -5.87 -13.41 -26.27
C ILE A 436 -7.08 -12.67 -25.70
N TRP A 437 -6.87 -11.81 -24.71
CA TRP A 437 -7.89 -10.95 -24.11
C TRP A 437 -7.27 -9.66 -23.59
N GLN A 438 -8.05 -8.58 -23.61
CA GLN A 438 -7.64 -7.26 -23.13
C GLN A 438 -8.86 -6.55 -22.51
N SER A 439 -8.67 -5.94 -21.35
CA SER A 439 -9.66 -5.07 -20.72
C SER A 439 -9.80 -3.72 -21.45
N LYS A 440 -10.81 -2.94 -21.06
CA LYS A 440 -10.79 -1.50 -21.35
C LYS A 440 -9.63 -0.82 -20.61
N VAL A 441 -9.12 0.27 -21.17
CA VAL A 441 -8.11 1.11 -20.52
C VAL A 441 -8.82 2.07 -19.57
N LEU A 442 -8.42 2.04 -18.31
CA LEU A 442 -8.82 3.00 -17.29
C LEU A 442 -7.89 4.22 -17.33
N PRO A 443 -8.43 5.44 -17.22
CA PRO A 443 -7.67 6.66 -17.50
C PRO A 443 -6.58 6.92 -16.45
N SER A 444 -6.88 6.78 -15.16
CA SER A 444 -5.93 7.10 -14.09
C SER A 444 -6.35 6.59 -12.71
N TYR A 445 -5.36 6.31 -11.87
CA TYR A 445 -5.50 6.20 -10.42
C TYR A 445 -4.51 7.12 -9.71
N ARG A 446 -4.92 7.66 -8.56
CA ARG A 446 -4.02 8.39 -7.66
C ARG A 446 -3.25 7.38 -6.81
N LYS A 447 -2.11 7.77 -6.26
CA LYS A 447 -1.43 6.96 -5.23
C LYS A 447 -2.34 6.76 -4.03
N ASN A 448 -2.24 5.60 -3.39
CA ASN A 448 -2.80 5.32 -2.08
C ASN A 448 -1.87 5.97 -1.05
N PHE A 449 -2.11 7.24 -0.69
CA PHE A 449 -1.22 8.03 0.19
C PHE A 449 -1.58 7.95 1.67
N HIS A 450 -2.74 7.37 1.99
CA HIS A 450 -3.17 7.04 3.34
C HIS A 450 -3.98 5.74 3.29
N ASN A 451 -4.18 5.11 4.45
CA ASN A 451 -5.21 4.11 4.66
C ASN A 451 -6.27 4.65 5.63
N ASN A 452 -7.13 5.56 5.16
CA ASN A 452 -8.20 6.17 5.95
C ASN A 452 -9.36 6.56 5.03
N PRO A 453 -10.61 6.10 5.29
CA PRO A 453 -11.75 6.34 4.41
C PRO A 453 -12.09 7.83 4.20
N LYS A 454 -11.59 8.72 5.09
CA LYS A 454 -11.78 10.17 4.94
C LYS A 454 -10.74 10.85 4.03
N GLN A 455 -9.67 10.15 3.63
CA GLN A 455 -8.56 10.74 2.89
C GLN A 455 -8.18 9.95 1.64
N SER A 456 -7.88 8.66 1.78
CA SER A 456 -7.47 7.75 0.71
C SER A 456 -7.62 6.33 1.19
N ASP A 457 -8.12 5.45 0.33
CA ASP A 457 -8.08 4.01 0.54
C ASP A 457 -6.63 3.51 0.42
N GLY A 458 -6.29 2.41 1.10
CA GLY A 458 -4.98 1.76 1.03
C GLY A 458 -4.79 0.89 -0.22
N HIS A 459 -5.86 0.64 -0.99
CA HIS A 459 -5.83 -0.10 -2.24
C HIS A 459 -6.99 0.32 -3.16
N TYR A 460 -6.96 -0.12 -4.42
CA TYR A 460 -8.10 -0.10 -5.34
C TYR A 460 -8.44 -1.51 -5.78
N ARG A 461 -9.70 -1.91 -5.64
CA ARG A 461 -10.26 -3.07 -6.35
C ARG A 461 -10.67 -2.62 -7.75
N MET A 462 -10.19 -3.31 -8.78
CA MET A 462 -10.35 -2.87 -10.16
C MET A 462 -11.29 -3.81 -10.93
N ASP A 463 -12.57 -3.81 -10.57
CA ASP A 463 -13.61 -4.69 -11.15
C ASP A 463 -13.70 -4.56 -12.68
N ALA A 464 -13.43 -3.38 -13.24
CA ALA A 464 -13.41 -3.15 -14.68
C ALA A 464 -12.28 -3.88 -15.44
N LEU A 465 -11.32 -4.46 -14.72
CA LEU A 465 -10.21 -5.25 -15.26
C LEU A 465 -10.42 -6.76 -15.05
N GLN A 466 -11.59 -7.18 -14.56
CA GLN A 466 -11.88 -8.58 -14.29
C GLN A 466 -11.76 -9.45 -15.55
N TRP A 467 -11.16 -10.63 -15.41
CA TRP A 467 -11.11 -11.65 -16.44
C TRP A 467 -11.83 -12.92 -16.00
N SER A 468 -12.85 -13.34 -16.75
CA SER A 468 -13.69 -14.52 -16.47
C SER A 468 -13.31 -15.73 -17.33
N GLY A 469 -12.02 -15.89 -17.67
CA GLY A 469 -11.54 -17.03 -18.46
C GLY A 469 -11.93 -17.01 -19.94
N LEU A 470 -12.33 -15.85 -20.48
CA LEU A 470 -12.77 -15.71 -21.88
C LEU A 470 -11.67 -15.13 -22.78
N ASP A 471 -11.66 -15.53 -24.06
CA ASP A 471 -10.88 -14.88 -25.11
C ASP A 471 -11.58 -13.62 -25.65
N LYS A 472 -10.96 -12.98 -26.64
CA LYS A 472 -11.47 -11.80 -27.36
C LYS A 472 -12.80 -12.02 -28.07
N ASP A 473 -13.16 -13.26 -28.38
CA ASP A 473 -14.40 -13.64 -29.07
C ASP A 473 -15.49 -14.05 -28.06
N GLY A 474 -15.21 -13.94 -26.75
CA GLY A 474 -16.13 -14.28 -25.68
C GLY A 474 -16.25 -15.78 -25.41
N LYS A 475 -15.32 -16.59 -25.92
CA LYS A 475 -15.30 -18.04 -25.69
C LYS A 475 -14.38 -18.39 -24.52
N VAL A 476 -14.75 -19.41 -23.77
CA VAL A 476 -13.89 -19.94 -22.70
C VAL A 476 -12.59 -20.44 -23.31
N VAL A 477 -11.46 -20.00 -22.75
CA VAL A 477 -10.13 -20.41 -23.21
C VAL A 477 -9.89 -21.88 -22.87
N ALA A 478 -9.05 -22.56 -23.64
CA ALA A 478 -8.71 -23.96 -23.37
C ALA A 478 -7.96 -24.10 -22.04
N ASP A 479 -8.08 -25.27 -21.40
CA ASP A 479 -7.29 -25.60 -20.21
C ASP A 479 -5.80 -25.43 -20.48
N GLY A 480 -5.08 -24.77 -19.57
CA GLY A 480 -3.66 -24.48 -19.75
C GLY A 480 -3.16 -23.35 -18.86
N PHE A 481 -1.87 -23.04 -19.00
CA PHE A 481 -1.27 -21.87 -18.35
C PHE A 481 -1.37 -20.62 -19.22
N TYR A 482 -1.69 -19.50 -18.58
CA TYR A 482 -1.79 -18.17 -19.15
C TYR A 482 -1.03 -17.17 -18.27
N THR A 483 -0.75 -15.99 -18.81
CA THR A 483 -0.25 -14.86 -18.02
C THR A 483 -1.31 -13.78 -17.95
N TYR A 484 -1.81 -13.50 -16.75
CA TYR A 484 -2.60 -12.32 -16.47
C TYR A 484 -1.65 -11.15 -16.18
N ARG A 485 -1.66 -10.14 -17.04
CA ARG A 485 -0.74 -9.00 -17.02
C ARG A 485 -1.49 -7.71 -16.70
N LEU A 486 -1.14 -7.07 -15.59
CA LEU A 486 -1.60 -5.73 -15.26
C LEU A 486 -0.60 -4.69 -15.80
N ARG A 487 -1.07 -3.74 -16.61
CA ARG A 487 -0.27 -2.68 -17.24
C ARG A 487 -0.72 -1.31 -16.73
N TYR A 488 0.24 -0.42 -16.50
CA TYR A 488 0.00 0.94 -16.00
C TYR A 488 1.20 1.83 -16.28
N THR A 489 1.00 3.14 -16.38
CA THR A 489 2.08 4.09 -16.67
C THR A 489 2.14 5.15 -15.57
N PRO A 490 3.28 5.37 -14.89
CA PRO A 490 3.42 6.50 -13.96
C PRO A 490 3.12 7.83 -14.65
N VAL A 491 2.53 8.80 -13.94
CA VAL A 491 2.23 10.13 -14.54
C VAL A 491 3.46 11.04 -14.66
N ALA A 492 4.60 10.62 -14.12
CA ALA A 492 5.85 11.36 -14.21
C ALA A 492 6.25 11.60 -15.67
N GLU A 493 6.81 12.79 -15.93
CA GLU A 493 7.25 13.17 -17.28
C GLU A 493 8.30 12.17 -17.81
N GLY A 494 8.04 11.58 -18.99
CA GLY A 494 8.94 10.62 -19.62
C GLY A 494 8.88 9.19 -19.05
N ALA A 495 7.88 8.86 -18.23
CA ALA A 495 7.74 7.51 -17.68
C ALA A 495 7.32 6.47 -18.74
N ASN A 496 7.92 5.28 -18.64
CA ASN A 496 7.56 4.12 -19.43
C ASN A 496 6.39 3.36 -18.77
N SER A 497 5.65 2.60 -19.58
CA SER A 497 4.66 1.66 -19.07
C SER A 497 5.36 0.57 -18.23
N GLN A 498 4.75 0.22 -17.11
CA GLN A 498 5.16 -0.83 -16.18
C GLN A 498 4.12 -1.96 -16.21
N GLU A 499 4.59 -3.17 -15.90
CA GLU A 499 3.79 -4.39 -16.00
C GLU A 499 3.96 -5.24 -14.74
N SER A 500 2.89 -5.94 -14.36
CA SER A 500 2.91 -6.97 -13.29
C SER A 500 2.22 -8.22 -13.80
N ASP A 501 3.00 -9.29 -13.90
CA ASP A 501 2.57 -10.56 -14.47
C ASP A 501 2.27 -11.61 -13.40
N PHE A 502 1.17 -12.32 -13.60
CA PHE A 502 0.72 -13.42 -12.77
C PHE A 502 0.48 -14.63 -13.68
N LYS A 503 1.21 -15.72 -13.43
CA LYS A 503 0.96 -16.98 -14.14
C LYS A 503 -0.28 -17.64 -13.54
N VAL A 504 -1.27 -17.90 -14.38
CA VAL A 504 -2.58 -18.43 -13.97
C VAL A 504 -2.87 -19.70 -14.75
N GLN A 505 -3.38 -20.71 -14.07
CA GLN A 505 -3.88 -21.94 -14.68
C GLN A 505 -5.39 -21.84 -14.89
N VAL A 506 -5.86 -22.17 -16.10
CA VAL A 506 -7.27 -22.41 -16.38
C VAL A 506 -7.49 -23.91 -16.46
N SER A 507 -8.48 -24.42 -15.72
CA SER A 507 -8.88 -25.83 -15.75
C SER A 507 -10.38 -25.96 -15.60
N THR A 508 -11.03 -26.60 -16.56
CA THR A 508 -12.48 -26.88 -16.57
C THR A 508 -12.80 -28.36 -16.39
N LYS A 509 -11.78 -29.20 -16.21
CA LYS A 509 -11.92 -30.64 -16.02
C LYS A 509 -12.25 -30.97 -14.57
N SER A 510 -13.33 -31.72 -14.37
CA SER A 510 -13.67 -32.27 -13.06
C SER A 510 -12.55 -33.17 -12.50
N PRO A 511 -12.28 -33.10 -11.18
CA PRO A 511 -11.28 -33.96 -10.55
C PRO A 511 -11.66 -35.44 -10.57
N ASN A 512 -10.66 -36.31 -10.44
CA ASN A 512 -10.87 -37.75 -10.37
C ASN A 512 -11.57 -38.14 -9.05
N LEU A 513 -12.60 -38.98 -9.15
CA LEU A 513 -13.29 -39.52 -8.00
C LEU A 513 -12.58 -40.78 -7.46
N PRO A 514 -12.64 -41.04 -6.14
CA PRO A 514 -12.28 -42.31 -5.56
C PRO A 514 -13.01 -43.49 -6.19
N SER A 515 -12.33 -44.63 -6.28
CA SER A 515 -12.83 -45.81 -7.01
C SER A 515 -13.79 -46.68 -6.20
N ARG A 516 -13.60 -46.71 -4.88
CA ARG A 516 -14.40 -47.48 -3.91
C ARG A 516 -14.33 -46.83 -2.52
N ALA A 517 -15.29 -47.16 -1.67
CA ALA A 517 -15.32 -46.77 -0.27
C ALA A 517 -15.58 -47.99 0.62
N GLN A 518 -15.04 -48.00 1.84
CA GLN A 518 -15.31 -48.99 2.87
C GLN A 518 -15.77 -48.26 4.13
N PHE A 519 -16.83 -48.74 4.76
CA PHE A 519 -17.36 -48.19 6.00
C PHE A 519 -17.35 -49.25 7.10
N ASP A 520 -16.63 -48.97 8.19
CA ASP A 520 -16.65 -49.79 9.40
C ASP A 520 -17.78 -49.29 10.32
N GLU A 521 -18.85 -50.06 10.44
CA GLU A 521 -20.00 -49.76 11.29
C GLU A 521 -19.64 -49.68 12.78
N THR A 522 -18.60 -50.39 13.23
CA THR A 522 -18.20 -50.45 14.65
C THR A 522 -17.62 -49.13 15.12
N ASN A 523 -16.66 -48.60 14.34
CA ASN A 523 -15.95 -47.36 14.65
C ASN A 523 -16.49 -46.16 13.85
N ARG A 524 -17.55 -46.38 13.06
CA ARG A 524 -18.14 -45.41 12.11
C ARG A 524 -17.11 -44.68 11.26
N THR A 525 -16.08 -45.41 10.82
CA THR A 525 -14.97 -44.85 10.05
C THR A 525 -15.13 -45.21 8.59
N LEU A 526 -15.13 -44.20 7.72
CA LEU A 526 -15.06 -44.37 6.28
C LEU A 526 -13.59 -44.37 5.82
N SER A 527 -13.26 -45.20 4.84
CA SER A 527 -11.98 -45.18 4.13
C SER A 527 -12.20 -45.20 2.62
N LEU A 528 -11.55 -44.30 1.89
CA LEU A 528 -11.65 -44.15 0.44
C LEU A 528 -10.43 -44.75 -0.27
N ALA A 529 -10.66 -45.44 -1.39
CA ALA A 529 -9.60 -45.81 -2.30
C ALA A 529 -9.30 -44.63 -3.25
N MET A 530 -8.39 -43.77 -2.78
CA MET A 530 -7.96 -42.57 -3.47
C MET A 530 -7.42 -42.88 -4.87
N PRO A 531 -7.77 -42.07 -5.90
CA PRO A 531 -7.22 -42.26 -7.23
C PRO A 531 -5.71 -42.00 -7.22
N LYS A 532 -4.95 -42.67 -8.11
CA LYS A 532 -3.57 -42.24 -8.38
C LYS A 532 -3.67 -40.85 -9.01
N GLU A 533 -3.03 -39.85 -8.39
CA GLU A 533 -3.08 -38.48 -8.91
C GLU A 533 -2.57 -38.43 -10.35
N SER A 534 -3.49 -38.16 -11.28
CA SER A 534 -3.19 -37.92 -12.69
C SER A 534 -3.75 -36.55 -13.14
N SER A 535 -4.26 -35.75 -12.19
CA SER A 535 -4.90 -34.48 -12.48
C SER A 535 -3.84 -33.41 -12.76
N TYR A 536 -4.12 -32.59 -13.76
CA TYR A 536 -3.34 -31.40 -14.13
C TYR A 536 -3.39 -30.30 -13.05
N VAL A 537 -4.39 -30.36 -12.16
CA VAL A 537 -4.59 -29.48 -10.99
C VAL A 537 -4.70 -30.35 -9.72
N PRO A 538 -3.93 -30.07 -8.65
CA PRO A 538 -4.01 -30.86 -7.42
C PRO A 538 -5.39 -30.79 -6.77
N THR A 539 -5.73 -31.85 -6.02
CA THR A 539 -6.94 -31.83 -5.18
C THR A 539 -6.78 -30.79 -4.08
N TYR A 540 -7.84 -30.01 -3.83
CA TYR A 540 -7.89 -29.06 -2.74
C TYR A 540 -8.49 -29.71 -1.49
N ARG A 541 -9.71 -30.26 -1.59
CA ARG A 541 -10.35 -30.92 -0.45
C ARG A 541 -11.30 -32.03 -0.87
N LEU A 542 -11.50 -32.98 0.05
CA LEU A 542 -12.49 -34.02 -0.03
C LEU A 542 -13.47 -33.89 1.14
N GLN A 543 -14.76 -33.94 0.85
CA GLN A 543 -15.81 -33.77 1.84
C GLN A 543 -16.95 -34.74 1.58
N LEU A 544 -17.60 -35.21 2.64
CA LEU A 544 -18.93 -35.80 2.56
C LEU A 544 -19.95 -34.73 2.91
N VAL A 545 -21.00 -34.63 2.11
CA VAL A 545 -22.07 -33.66 2.32
C VAL A 545 -23.37 -34.39 2.60
N LEU A 546 -23.99 -34.03 3.73
CA LEU A 546 -25.36 -34.36 4.08
C LEU A 546 -26.25 -33.18 3.70
N SER A 547 -27.19 -33.41 2.78
CA SER A 547 -28.23 -32.45 2.43
C SER A 547 -29.50 -32.78 3.22
N HIS A 548 -30.08 -31.79 3.89
CA HIS A 548 -31.29 -31.94 4.69
C HIS A 548 -32.28 -30.82 4.38
N VAL A 549 -33.54 -31.17 4.14
CA VAL A 549 -34.61 -30.18 3.94
C VAL A 549 -35.26 -29.91 5.28
N VAL A 550 -35.07 -28.70 5.79
CA VAL A 550 -35.75 -28.15 6.96
C VAL A 550 -37.08 -27.59 6.49
N LYS A 551 -38.18 -28.09 7.04
CA LYS A 551 -39.52 -27.57 6.71
C LYS A 551 -39.81 -26.36 7.59
N ASP A 552 -40.02 -25.21 6.98
CA ASP A 552 -40.50 -24.01 7.67
C ASP A 552 -41.93 -23.67 7.20
N GLU A 553 -42.86 -23.54 8.15
CA GLU A 553 -44.28 -23.28 7.85
C GLU A 553 -44.54 -21.84 7.35
N GLU A 554 -43.65 -20.90 7.64
CA GLU A 554 -43.77 -19.48 7.30
C GLU A 554 -42.98 -19.12 6.03
N TYR A 555 -41.80 -19.74 5.83
CA TYR A 555 -40.86 -19.41 4.75
C TYR A 555 -40.68 -20.51 3.70
N GLY A 556 -41.24 -21.71 3.91
CA GLY A 556 -41.16 -22.85 2.99
C GLY A 556 -40.03 -23.83 3.30
N ASP A 557 -39.86 -24.85 2.46
CA ASP A 557 -38.81 -25.87 2.62
C ASP A 557 -37.41 -25.27 2.35
N GLU A 558 -36.54 -25.19 3.36
CA GLU A 558 -35.16 -24.72 3.27
C GLU A 558 -34.18 -25.89 3.17
N THR A 559 -33.26 -25.86 2.21
CA THR A 559 -32.21 -26.89 2.11
C THR A 559 -30.98 -26.46 2.90
N SER A 560 -30.51 -27.30 3.81
CA SER A 560 -29.29 -27.11 4.59
C SER A 560 -28.24 -28.17 4.27
N TYR A 561 -26.97 -27.78 4.28
CA TYR A 561 -25.82 -28.64 3.98
C TYR A 561 -24.90 -28.78 5.21
N HIS A 562 -24.50 -30.01 5.52
CA HIS A 562 -23.51 -30.30 6.56
C HIS A 562 -22.31 -31.04 5.96
N TYR A 563 -21.09 -30.57 6.28
CA TYR A 563 -19.84 -31.05 5.68
C TYR A 563 -19.01 -31.84 6.68
N PHE A 564 -18.64 -33.07 6.32
CA PHE A 564 -17.63 -33.86 7.00
C PHE A 564 -16.34 -33.81 6.19
N HIS A 565 -15.26 -33.28 6.78
CA HIS A 565 -13.97 -33.23 6.10
C HIS A 565 -13.27 -34.59 6.16
N ILE A 566 -12.69 -34.98 5.03
CA ILE A 566 -11.91 -36.19 4.90
C ILE A 566 -10.43 -35.81 4.98
N ASP A 567 -9.65 -36.59 5.75
CA ASP A 567 -8.20 -36.38 5.84
C ASP A 567 -7.47 -36.72 4.54
N GLN A 568 -6.17 -36.44 4.50
CA GLN A 568 -5.33 -36.66 3.31
C GLN A 568 -5.18 -38.15 2.96
N GLU A 569 -5.37 -39.04 3.94
CA GLU A 569 -5.37 -40.48 3.80
C GLU A 569 -6.72 -41.04 3.30
N GLY A 570 -7.72 -40.18 3.10
CA GLY A 570 -9.03 -40.56 2.60
C GLY A 570 -9.93 -41.18 3.69
N LYS A 571 -9.71 -40.83 4.95
CA LYS A 571 -10.49 -41.32 6.10
C LYS A 571 -11.28 -40.23 6.80
N VAL A 572 -12.41 -40.62 7.38
CA VAL A 572 -13.25 -39.76 8.21
C VAL A 572 -14.09 -40.59 9.16
N THR A 573 -14.24 -40.12 10.40
CA THR A 573 -15.16 -40.72 11.38
C THR A 573 -16.47 -39.95 11.38
N LEU A 574 -17.58 -40.66 11.18
CA LEU A 574 -18.91 -40.07 11.09
C LEU A 574 -19.67 -40.20 12.42
N PRO A 575 -20.22 -39.11 12.96
CA PRO A 575 -21.10 -39.20 14.13
C PRO A 575 -22.39 -39.96 13.76
N LYS A 576 -23.17 -40.38 14.77
CA LYS A 576 -24.48 -41.01 14.54
C LYS A 576 -25.53 -39.99 14.12
N THR A 577 -25.46 -38.80 14.70
CA THR A 577 -26.36 -37.68 14.45
C THR A 577 -25.55 -36.39 14.33
N VAL A 578 -26.12 -35.42 13.63
CA VAL A 578 -25.63 -34.04 13.60
C VAL A 578 -26.78 -33.09 13.88
N LYS A 579 -26.48 -31.96 14.52
CA LYS A 579 -27.46 -30.91 14.73
C LYS A 579 -27.45 -29.96 13.53
N ILE A 580 -28.60 -29.81 12.88
CA ILE A 580 -28.83 -28.87 11.76
C ILE A 580 -29.99 -27.98 12.15
N GLY A 581 -29.72 -26.70 12.41
CA GLY A 581 -30.68 -25.81 13.06
C GLY A 581 -31.08 -26.34 14.46
N GLU A 582 -32.38 -26.49 14.69
CA GLU A 582 -32.91 -27.10 15.92
C GLU A 582 -33.09 -28.63 15.82
N SER A 583 -32.96 -29.20 14.62
CA SER A 583 -33.22 -30.61 14.37
C SER A 583 -31.98 -31.48 14.56
N GLU A 584 -32.17 -32.68 15.13
CA GLU A 584 -31.16 -33.73 15.18
C GLU A 584 -31.36 -34.70 14.02
N VAL A 585 -30.41 -34.72 13.08
CA VAL A 585 -30.51 -35.47 11.82
C VAL A 585 -29.58 -36.68 11.88
N ALA A 586 -30.13 -37.86 11.58
CA ALA A 586 -29.35 -39.09 11.52
C ALA A 586 -28.37 -39.09 10.34
N VAL A 587 -27.12 -39.49 10.60
CA VAL A 587 -26.07 -39.61 9.58
C VAL A 587 -26.04 -41.05 9.06
N ASP A 588 -26.78 -41.31 7.98
CA ASP A 588 -26.67 -42.55 7.21
C ASP A 588 -25.63 -42.37 6.10
N PRO A 589 -24.51 -43.12 6.09
CA PRO A 589 -23.53 -43.06 5.01
C PRO A 589 -24.13 -43.21 3.61
N LYS A 590 -25.25 -43.93 3.45
CA LYS A 590 -25.88 -44.14 2.13
C LYS A 590 -26.55 -42.89 1.57
N THR A 591 -26.87 -41.90 2.40
CA THR A 591 -27.49 -40.63 1.96
C THR A 591 -26.46 -39.54 1.65
N LEU A 592 -25.20 -39.76 2.04
CA LEU A 592 -24.12 -38.80 1.85
C LEU A 592 -23.67 -38.70 0.39
N THR A 593 -23.29 -37.50 -0.01
CA THR A 593 -22.64 -37.23 -1.30
C THR A 593 -21.16 -36.96 -1.06
N LEU A 594 -20.28 -37.73 -1.71
CA LEU A 594 -18.86 -37.41 -1.74
C LEU A 594 -18.62 -36.28 -2.74
N VAL A 595 -17.91 -35.25 -2.30
CA VAL A 595 -17.51 -34.09 -3.09
C VAL A 595 -15.99 -33.99 -3.08
N VAL A 596 -15.41 -33.93 -4.28
CA VAL A 596 -13.99 -33.65 -4.50
C VAL A 596 -13.88 -32.31 -5.19
N GLU A 597 -13.11 -31.40 -4.59
CA GLU A 597 -12.81 -30.07 -5.16
C GLU A 597 -11.32 -29.99 -5.49
N ASP A 598 -10.99 -29.52 -6.69
CA ASP A 598 -9.60 -29.24 -7.06
C ASP A 598 -9.18 -27.79 -6.74
N LYS A 599 -7.90 -27.46 -6.87
CA LYS A 599 -7.38 -26.12 -6.58
C LYS A 599 -7.83 -25.02 -7.57
N ALA A 600 -8.41 -25.40 -8.71
CA ALA A 600 -8.99 -24.47 -9.67
C ALA A 600 -10.46 -24.17 -9.35
N GLY A 601 -11.09 -24.95 -8.46
CA GLY A 601 -12.49 -24.80 -8.05
C GLY A 601 -13.44 -25.82 -8.69
N ASN A 602 -12.94 -26.76 -9.50
CA ASN A 602 -13.80 -27.76 -10.13
C ASN A 602 -14.31 -28.77 -9.10
N PHE A 603 -15.61 -29.04 -9.14
CA PHE A 603 -16.24 -30.11 -8.36
C PHE A 603 -16.42 -31.40 -9.16
N ALA A 604 -16.21 -32.54 -8.49
CA ALA A 604 -16.71 -33.84 -8.90
C ALA A 604 -17.50 -34.46 -7.75
N THR A 605 -18.64 -35.08 -8.04
CA THR A 605 -19.49 -35.68 -7.02
C THR A 605 -19.93 -37.10 -7.34
N VAL A 606 -20.16 -37.89 -6.30
CA VAL A 606 -20.73 -39.24 -6.38
C VAL A 606 -21.50 -39.56 -5.12
N LYS A 607 -22.62 -40.28 -5.22
CA LYS A 607 -23.32 -40.78 -4.04
C LYS A 607 -22.46 -41.81 -3.34
N LEU A 608 -22.30 -41.70 -2.02
CA LEU A 608 -21.42 -42.60 -1.28
C LEU A 608 -21.89 -44.06 -1.37
N SER A 609 -23.20 -44.29 -1.47
CA SER A 609 -23.80 -45.60 -1.73
C SER A 609 -23.24 -46.30 -2.97
N ASP A 610 -22.95 -45.56 -4.05
CA ASP A 610 -22.40 -46.14 -5.29
C ASP A 610 -20.97 -46.65 -5.09
N LEU A 611 -20.18 -45.97 -4.25
CA LEU A 611 -18.81 -46.38 -3.93
C LEU A 611 -18.77 -47.56 -2.96
N LEU A 612 -19.71 -47.61 -2.01
CA LEU A 612 -19.86 -48.71 -1.06
C LEU A 612 -20.32 -50.00 -1.78
N ASN A 613 -21.27 -49.89 -2.71
CA ASN A 613 -21.76 -51.03 -3.48
C ASN A 613 -20.66 -51.68 -4.34
N LYS A 614 -19.74 -50.89 -4.91
CA LYS A 614 -18.58 -51.39 -5.66
C LYS A 614 -17.60 -52.19 -4.79
N ALA A 615 -17.47 -51.85 -3.50
CA ALA A 615 -16.63 -52.63 -2.58
C ALA A 615 -17.20 -54.02 -2.33
N VAL A 616 -18.52 -54.13 -2.12
CA VAL A 616 -19.24 -55.40 -1.88
C VAL A 616 -19.15 -56.35 -3.08
N VAL A 617 -19.20 -55.82 -4.31
CA VAL A 617 -19.04 -56.63 -5.53
C VAL A 617 -17.63 -57.22 -5.63
N SER A 618 -16.59 -56.44 -5.31
CA SER A 618 -15.19 -56.94 -5.35
C SER A 618 -14.89 -58.01 -4.30
N GLU A 619 -15.53 -57.96 -3.12
CA GLU A 619 -15.41 -59.01 -2.11
C GLU A 619 -16.11 -60.31 -2.54
N LYS A 620 -17.28 -60.20 -3.20
CA LYS A 620 -17.97 -61.36 -3.77
C LYS A 620 -17.19 -61.99 -4.94
N GLU A 621 -16.58 -61.19 -5.82
CA GLU A 621 -15.74 -61.72 -6.91
C GLU A 621 -14.47 -62.40 -6.35
N ASN A 622 -13.82 -61.83 -5.34
CA ASN A 622 -12.69 -62.47 -4.66
C ASN A 622 -13.10 -63.75 -3.90
N ALA A 623 -14.30 -63.79 -3.31
CA ALA A 623 -14.84 -65.00 -2.70
C ALA A 623 -15.18 -66.09 -3.75
N ILE A 624 -15.60 -65.72 -4.97
CA ILE A 624 -15.84 -66.64 -6.08
C ILE A 624 -14.53 -67.24 -6.61
N VAL A 625 -13.44 -66.47 -6.66
CA VAL A 625 -12.10 -66.98 -7.02
C VAL A 625 -11.55 -67.94 -5.96
N ILE A 626 -11.80 -67.68 -4.66
CA ILE A 626 -11.37 -68.58 -3.58
C ILE A 626 -12.21 -69.87 -3.58
N SER A 627 -13.52 -69.81 -3.81
CA SER A 627 -14.39 -71.00 -3.87
C SER A 627 -14.15 -71.89 -5.09
N ASN A 628 -13.71 -71.34 -6.22
CA ASN A 628 -13.33 -72.13 -7.40
C ASN A 628 -11.97 -72.84 -7.25
N ASN A 629 -11.07 -72.34 -6.41
CA ASN A 629 -9.78 -73.01 -6.11
C ASN A 629 -9.91 -74.20 -5.13
N PHE A 630 -11.02 -74.34 -4.40
CA PHE A 630 -11.25 -75.47 -3.49
C PHE A 630 -11.78 -76.74 -4.18
N LYS A 631 -12.17 -76.70 -5.47
CA LYS A 631 -12.58 -77.90 -6.23
C LYS A 631 -11.44 -78.62 -6.96
N TYR A 632 -10.22 -78.09 -6.91
CA TYR A 632 -9.07 -78.68 -7.63
C TYR A 632 -8.20 -79.61 -6.76
N PHE A 633 -8.41 -79.64 -5.44
CA PHE A 633 -7.53 -80.37 -4.51
C PHE A 633 -8.06 -81.74 -4.03
N ASP A 634 -9.26 -82.17 -4.44
CA ASP A 634 -9.83 -83.46 -4.02
C ASP A 634 -9.38 -84.68 -4.87
N ASN A 635 -8.59 -84.49 -5.93
CA ASN A 635 -8.28 -85.57 -6.90
C ASN A 635 -6.83 -86.06 -6.94
N LEU A 636 -6.01 -85.85 -5.89
CA LEU A 636 -4.64 -86.40 -5.85
C LEU A 636 -4.28 -86.95 -4.46
N LYS A 637 -4.86 -88.11 -4.11
CA LYS A 637 -4.28 -89.04 -3.14
C LYS A 637 -4.41 -90.47 -3.63
N LYS A 638 -3.42 -90.94 -4.39
CA LYS A 638 -3.01 -92.35 -4.43
C LYS A 638 -1.49 -92.46 -4.48
N GLU A 639 -0.97 -92.96 -3.35
CA GLU A 639 0.17 -93.86 -3.20
C GLU A 639 1.64 -93.35 -3.20
N PRO A 640 2.53 -94.07 -2.49
CA PRO A 640 3.54 -93.45 -1.61
C PRO A 640 5.02 -93.79 -1.93
N MET A 641 5.90 -93.00 -1.29
CA MET A 641 7.28 -93.24 -0.81
C MET A 641 8.27 -94.15 -1.61
N PHE A 642 9.48 -93.67 -1.92
CA PHE A 642 10.71 -93.84 -1.10
C PHE A 642 12.02 -93.42 -1.83
N ILE A 643 13.09 -93.36 -1.03
CA ILE A 643 14.36 -92.63 -1.12
C ILE A 643 15.43 -93.36 -1.96
N SER A 644 16.40 -92.63 -2.53
CA SER A 644 17.76 -93.18 -2.70
C SER A 644 18.86 -92.19 -2.27
N LYS A 645 19.93 -92.78 -1.72
CA LYS A 645 21.12 -92.14 -1.16
C LYS A 645 22.04 -91.62 -2.27
N GLU A 646 22.83 -90.62 -1.90
CA GLU A 646 23.76 -89.82 -2.70
C GLU A 646 23.08 -88.76 -3.59
N GLY A 647 22.71 -87.67 -2.92
CA GLY A 647 22.00 -86.54 -3.51
C GLY A 647 22.76 -85.88 -4.65
N LYS A 648 22.32 -86.15 -5.87
CA LYS A 648 22.31 -85.24 -7.03
C LYS A 648 21.55 -85.87 -8.19
N VAL A 649 20.49 -85.20 -8.64
CA VAL A 649 20.11 -85.18 -10.07
C VAL A 649 19.77 -83.73 -10.44
N VAL A 650 20.42 -83.27 -11.51
CA VAL A 650 20.25 -81.96 -12.15
C VAL A 650 19.55 -82.17 -13.48
N ASN A 651 18.60 -81.30 -13.82
CA ASN A 651 18.44 -80.50 -15.06
C ASN A 651 16.94 -80.25 -15.34
N LYS A 652 16.48 -79.15 -15.93
CA LYS A 652 17.05 -77.85 -16.34
C LYS A 652 15.85 -76.97 -16.73
N ASN A 653 15.80 -75.73 -16.28
CA ASN A 653 15.68 -74.52 -17.12
C ASN A 653 15.34 -73.29 -16.27
N LEU A 654 16.26 -72.32 -16.39
CA LEU A 654 16.22 -70.89 -16.06
C LEU A 654 15.36 -70.16 -17.12
N GLU A 655 14.86 -68.93 -16.96
CA GLU A 655 15.42 -67.65 -16.48
C GLU A 655 14.20 -66.71 -16.17
N GLU A 656 14.10 -66.03 -15.01
CA GLU A 656 14.53 -64.62 -14.69
C GLU A 656 13.56 -63.53 -15.26
N ILE A 657 13.14 -62.41 -14.64
CA ILE A 657 13.62 -61.46 -13.58
C ILE A 657 12.36 -60.77 -12.98
N ALA A 658 12.16 -60.60 -11.67
CA ALA A 658 12.44 -59.41 -10.82
C ALA A 658 11.65 -59.63 -9.50
N LEU A 659 12.03 -59.21 -8.29
CA LEU A 659 11.95 -57.84 -7.76
C LEU A 659 12.14 -57.86 -6.21
N VAL A 660 12.50 -56.70 -5.64
CA VAL A 660 12.23 -56.19 -4.26
C VAL A 660 13.37 -56.14 -3.22
N LYS A 661 13.93 -54.90 -3.10
CA LYS A 661 14.12 -54.01 -1.91
C LYS A 661 14.63 -54.57 -0.55
N PRO A 662 14.64 -53.77 0.55
CA PRO A 662 15.82 -53.04 1.06
C PRO A 662 16.18 -53.44 2.51
N GLN A 663 17.32 -52.99 3.05
CA GLN A 663 17.43 -52.73 4.49
C GLN A 663 18.62 -51.86 4.87
N THR A 664 18.30 -50.83 5.65
CA THR A 664 19.14 -49.99 6.51
C THR A 664 19.57 -50.77 7.76
N THR A 665 20.81 -50.59 8.24
CA THR A 665 21.08 -50.15 9.63
C THR A 665 22.55 -49.80 9.89
N VAL A 666 22.76 -48.53 10.26
CA VAL A 666 23.57 -47.94 11.36
C VAL A 666 24.58 -48.85 12.09
N THR A 667 25.82 -48.37 12.31
CA THR A 667 26.42 -48.22 13.67
C THR A 667 27.55 -47.17 13.69
N THR A 668 27.51 -46.37 14.74
CA THR A 668 28.37 -45.29 15.25
C THR A 668 29.81 -45.68 15.60
N GLN A 669 30.73 -44.70 15.60
CA GLN A 669 31.50 -44.35 16.82
C GLN A 669 32.25 -43.02 16.72
N SER A 670 32.22 -42.31 17.85
CA SER A 670 32.84 -41.05 18.25
C SER A 670 34.36 -41.11 18.39
N LEU A 671 35.05 -39.96 18.25
CA LEU A 671 35.94 -39.42 19.28
C LEU A 671 36.38 -37.97 18.97
N SER A 672 36.56 -37.24 20.06
CA SER A 672 36.80 -35.82 20.24
C SER A 672 38.28 -35.41 20.13
N LYS A 673 38.55 -34.14 19.73
CA LYS A 673 39.35 -33.17 20.52
C LYS A 673 39.48 -31.80 19.85
N GLU A 674 39.66 -30.82 20.74
CA GLU A 674 39.66 -29.36 20.64
C GLU A 674 40.84 -28.76 19.86
N ILE A 675 40.63 -27.55 19.31
CA ILE A 675 41.65 -26.49 19.25
C ILE A 675 40.99 -25.11 19.53
N THR A 676 41.39 -24.56 20.66
CA THR A 676 41.53 -23.17 21.13
C THR A 676 41.18 -21.97 20.21
N GLN A 677 40.41 -21.02 20.77
CA GLN A 677 40.54 -19.59 20.48
C GLN A 677 40.61 -18.81 21.81
N SER A 678 41.67 -18.02 21.95
CA SER A 678 41.93 -17.07 23.03
C SER A 678 42.27 -15.73 22.41
N GLY A 679 41.77 -14.64 23.01
CA GLY A 679 42.50 -13.38 23.01
C GLY A 679 41.75 -12.14 22.51
N ASN A 680 41.03 -11.50 23.45
CA ASN A 680 40.97 -10.06 23.72
C ASN A 680 40.85 -9.05 22.57
N GLU A 681 39.76 -8.27 22.60
CA GLU A 681 39.89 -6.82 22.37
C GLU A 681 38.99 -5.98 23.26
N LYS A 682 39.63 -4.95 23.81
CA LYS A 682 39.23 -4.05 24.89
C LYS A 682 38.00 -3.20 24.54
N VAL A 683 37.09 -3.14 25.50
CA VAL A 683 36.15 -2.04 25.69
C VAL A 683 36.94 -0.79 26.09
N LEU A 684 36.92 0.24 25.25
CA LEU A 684 37.39 1.59 25.56
C LEU A 684 36.18 2.50 25.75
N THR A 685 35.87 2.77 27.01
CA THR A 685 34.98 3.85 27.44
C THR A 685 35.71 5.18 27.27
N SER A 686 35.33 5.99 26.28
CA SER A 686 35.71 7.40 26.21
C SER A 686 34.68 8.27 26.92
N THR A 687 35.14 8.93 27.97
CA THR A 687 34.47 9.96 28.75
C THR A 687 34.12 11.18 27.90
N ASN A 688 32.84 11.51 27.81
CA ASN A 688 32.37 12.78 27.26
C ASN A 688 32.55 13.90 28.29
N ASN A 689 33.59 14.71 28.12
CA ASN A 689 33.69 16.02 28.74
C ASN A 689 32.83 17.02 27.93
N ASN A 690 31.61 17.26 28.39
CA ASN A 690 30.78 18.37 27.93
C ASN A 690 31.28 19.69 28.55
N SER A 691 32.15 20.41 27.84
CA SER A 691 32.33 21.85 28.05
C SER A 691 31.35 22.62 27.16
N SER A 692 30.25 23.08 27.75
CA SER A 692 29.30 24.00 27.11
C SER A 692 29.98 25.35 26.86
N ARG A 693 30.41 25.60 25.62
CA ARG A 693 30.69 26.95 25.14
C ARG A 693 29.35 27.62 24.82
N VAL A 694 28.86 28.39 25.78
CA VAL A 694 27.75 29.34 25.58
C VAL A 694 28.23 30.44 24.64
N ALA A 695 27.76 30.42 23.39
CA ALA A 695 27.84 31.58 22.51
C ALA A 695 26.83 32.62 23.02
N LYS A 696 27.35 33.73 23.55
CA LYS A 696 26.57 34.95 23.83
C LYS A 696 25.96 35.45 22.52
N ILE A 697 24.64 35.30 22.38
CA ILE A 697 23.86 36.06 21.41
C ILE A 697 23.61 37.43 22.04
N ILE A 698 23.97 38.47 21.28
CA ILE A 698 23.87 39.87 21.65
C ILE A 698 22.39 40.26 21.71
N SER A 699 21.90 40.57 22.90
CA SER A 699 20.61 41.25 23.09
C SER A 699 20.69 42.66 22.50
N PRO A 700 19.70 43.12 21.70
CA PRO A 700 19.58 44.54 21.41
C PRO A 700 19.24 45.27 22.72
N LYS A 701 20.01 46.32 23.06
CA LYS A 701 19.71 47.23 24.16
C LYS A 701 18.35 47.89 23.87
N HIS A 702 17.31 47.45 24.57
CA HIS A 702 16.10 48.26 24.72
C HIS A 702 16.42 49.37 25.71
N ASN A 703 16.53 50.61 25.20
CA ASN A 703 16.19 51.77 26.02
C ASN A 703 14.72 51.61 26.42
N GLY A 704 14.46 51.71 27.72
CA GLY A 704 13.13 51.59 28.28
C GLY A 704 12.23 52.70 27.75
N ASP A 705 11.22 52.30 27.00
CA ASP A 705 9.90 52.91 26.97
C ASP A 705 8.92 51.81 26.56
N SER A 706 8.13 51.36 27.53
CA SER A 706 7.06 50.37 27.33
C SER A 706 5.93 51.01 26.55
N VAL A 707 5.91 50.83 25.23
CA VAL A 707 4.74 51.14 24.40
C VAL A 707 3.81 49.92 24.48
N ASN A 708 2.77 50.03 25.31
CA ASN A 708 1.64 49.10 25.28
C ASN A 708 0.97 49.18 23.91
N HIS A 709 1.17 48.20 23.05
CA HIS A 709 0.35 48.02 21.85
C HIS A 709 -0.96 47.35 22.23
N THR A 710 -1.93 48.14 22.69
CA THR A 710 -3.35 47.75 22.60
C THR A 710 -3.72 47.67 21.12
N LEU A 711 -4.34 46.55 20.71
CA LEU A 711 -4.99 46.43 19.40
C LEU A 711 -5.97 47.61 19.21
N PRO A 712 -6.03 48.24 18.04
CA PRO A 712 -6.92 49.37 17.82
C PRO A 712 -8.38 48.94 17.99
N SER A 713 -9.14 49.71 18.76
CA SER A 713 -10.60 49.60 18.82
C SER A 713 -11.19 49.99 17.48
N THR A 714 -11.74 49.03 16.74
CA THR A 714 -12.39 49.31 15.46
C THR A 714 -13.79 49.89 15.69
N SER A 715 -13.89 51.21 15.74
CA SER A 715 -15.09 51.95 15.36
C SER A 715 -14.72 52.92 14.24
N ASP A 716 -15.12 52.61 13.01
CA ASP A 716 -16.09 53.44 12.28
C ASP A 716 -16.36 52.89 10.88
N ARG A 717 -17.67 52.80 10.59
CA ARG A 717 -18.21 52.52 9.26
C ARG A 717 -17.83 53.66 8.33
N ALA A 718 -16.90 53.42 7.41
CA ALA A 718 -16.84 54.16 6.15
C ALA A 718 -17.37 53.25 5.03
N THR A 719 -18.59 53.55 4.61
CA THR A 719 -19.28 52.95 3.46
C THR A 719 -18.52 53.25 2.18
N ASN A 720 -17.78 52.26 1.64
CA ASN A 720 -17.41 52.19 0.21
C ASN A 720 -16.99 50.78 -0.28
N GLY A 721 -17.10 49.73 0.54
CA GLY A 721 -16.70 48.36 0.16
C GLY A 721 -17.80 47.46 -0.44
N LEU A 722 -19.03 47.95 -0.61
CA LEU A 722 -20.18 47.08 -0.95
C LEU A 722 -20.22 46.58 -2.41
N PHE A 723 -19.43 47.16 -3.32
CA PHE A 723 -19.49 46.84 -4.75
C PHE A 723 -18.57 45.68 -5.19
N VAL A 724 -17.56 45.32 -4.41
CA VAL A 724 -16.59 44.27 -4.80
C VAL A 724 -17.00 42.88 -4.26
N GLY A 725 -17.66 42.84 -3.10
CA GLY A 725 -18.12 41.58 -2.49
C GLY A 725 -19.33 40.93 -3.18
N THR A 726 -20.14 41.71 -3.91
CA THR A 726 -21.36 41.24 -4.58
C THR A 726 -21.08 40.48 -5.88
N LEU A 727 -19.97 40.76 -6.59
CA LEU A 727 -19.61 40.02 -7.81
C LEU A 727 -19.10 38.59 -7.54
N ALA A 728 -18.44 38.34 -6.41
CA ALA A 728 -17.93 37.02 -6.06
C ALA A 728 -19.05 36.02 -5.73
N LEU A 729 -20.14 36.49 -5.10
CA LEU A 729 -21.32 35.68 -4.74
C LEU A 729 -22.22 35.31 -5.93
N LEU A 730 -22.20 36.08 -7.02
CA LEU A 730 -22.99 35.78 -8.22
C LEU A 730 -22.40 34.64 -9.07
N SER A 731 -21.08 34.40 -8.99
CA SER A 731 -20.43 33.30 -9.72
C SER A 731 -20.72 31.91 -9.14
N SER A 732 -21.01 31.81 -7.85
CA SER A 732 -21.33 30.56 -7.16
C SER A 732 -22.80 30.17 -7.26
N LEU A 733 -23.72 31.12 -7.51
CA LEU A 733 -25.15 30.83 -7.67
C LEU A 733 -25.50 30.24 -9.06
N LEU A 734 -24.72 30.54 -10.10
CA LEU A 734 -24.96 30.08 -11.47
C LEU A 734 -24.55 28.62 -11.72
N LEU A 735 -23.82 27.98 -10.80
CA LEU A 735 -23.42 26.57 -10.90
C LEU A 735 -24.44 25.60 -10.26
N TYR A 736 -25.48 26.10 -9.58
CA TYR A 736 -26.45 25.26 -8.84
C TYR A 736 -27.83 25.10 -9.50
N LEU A 737 -28.04 25.68 -10.69
CA LEU A 737 -29.28 25.57 -11.44
C LEU A 737 -29.07 24.74 -12.73
N LYS A 738 -29.12 23.41 -12.62
CA LYS A 738 -29.47 22.51 -13.74
C LYS A 738 -30.85 21.91 -13.49
N PRO A 739 -31.78 21.92 -14.47
CA PRO A 739 -33.14 21.45 -14.28
C PRO A 739 -33.23 19.92 -14.29
N LYS A 740 -34.05 19.35 -13.39
CA LYS A 740 -34.45 17.94 -13.36
C LYS A 740 -35.18 17.58 -14.65
N LYS A 741 -34.69 16.55 -15.37
CA LYS A 741 -35.46 15.87 -16.42
C LYS A 741 -36.58 15.04 -15.77
N THR A 742 -37.82 15.37 -16.09
CA THR A 742 -39.01 14.55 -15.86
C THR A 742 -38.99 13.32 -16.78
N LYS A 743 -39.22 12.13 -16.22
CA LYS A 743 -39.57 10.92 -16.98
C LYS A 743 -41.08 10.94 -17.22
N ASN A 744 -41.49 10.95 -18.49
CA ASN A 744 -42.87 10.67 -18.90
C ASN A 744 -43.15 9.16 -18.78
N ASN A 745 -44.27 8.83 -18.17
CA ASN A 745 -44.98 7.57 -18.36
C ASN A 745 -45.90 7.71 -19.58
N SER A 746 -45.84 6.75 -20.50
CA SER A 746 -46.99 6.40 -21.33
C SER A 746 -46.90 4.97 -21.85
N LYS A 747 -47.90 4.18 -21.42
CA LYS A 747 -48.43 2.90 -21.94
C LYS A 747 -47.54 1.66 -21.92
#